data_AF-A0A177CZA7-F1
#
_entry.id   AF-A0A177CZA7-F1
#
_cell.length_a   1.000
_cell.length_b   1.000
_cell.length_c   1.000
_cell.angle_alpha   90.00
_cell.angle_beta   90.00
_cell.angle_gamma   90.00
#
_symmetry.space_group_name_H-M   'P 1'
#
loop_
_entity.id
_entity.type
_entity.pdbx_description
1 polymer ?
#
loop_
_entity_poly.entity_id
_entity_poly.type
_entity_poly.pdbx_seq_one_letter_code
_entity_poly.pdbx_strand_id
1 'polypeptide(L)'
;MGSHHSREVARFWYDYTTKESLWTVTDPSGFVVVAIATVWLSLAVKYIKMILGNLASKTLLHWGTGRRNADPEQRYLLGPGQTSSGSTSPLASILKETSGIRDLSEQVLLNKRRLSCKERLTLAVFTLVVAGFGTGMIVGGIRAAGIRSVGPVLLHSDVCGLWLFDGETRSDLATRAALNDLAKEERAAQYADNCYRQQFGTDKRRCTFYYRDRLQYGSADFSRPCPFKGNMCSNNITVTFESPIIDASQLGINSQTTHKFRRITQCAPLRMDQRFIQASTENGTTTYRYFYGEKPGADPPVNYTFLTVGDPWDRLAPVYDIFESSDDPIFPADQAVPVTGDSKRWFRNSDPRARPLACLNQIEICTPDERLCLPFRKPDDDTNWEWTPEFTLLYTSLFQTDIFDSIKMRQGRALKAQEAVAGYFSTSLGHEPWANEVENLVAIAHARSQINAWSVASGEDSIHETERYKLVNGTQNTCGLFKYRPQGYATLKGVPLLLVLFLTVVLWVLSLESEVFGPGGAFRKFFISVWQFITRSHDSATISPSSSATQETDTRNRAENSPTNNQLPVVQPGDRQRPPQSTTSSESRTPSHTDTSNVRVPSPTPPSDAATPSAASMPSSNTQESVEAAQLTSTAPVRDSNIGVREDIPNDTDEAEVEWKPLVYYYLFWEGPRSLLRKAPMNPAGRRESNPGPTNYGTIQA
;
A
#
# COMPACT_ATOMS: atom_id res chain seq x y z
N MET A 1 -13.97 -1.72 -16.69
CA MET A 1 -13.60 -2.93 -15.92
C MET A 1 -14.80 -3.86 -15.91
N GLY A 2 -14.75 -4.95 -16.68
CA GLY A 2 -15.75 -6.02 -16.54
C GLY A 2 -15.61 -6.61 -15.15
N SER A 3 -16.66 -6.52 -14.35
CA SER A 3 -16.71 -7.01 -12.97
C SER A 3 -16.61 -8.54 -12.98
N HIS A 4 -15.39 -9.08 -13.05
CA HIS A 4 -15.13 -10.38 -12.47
C HIS A 4 -15.44 -10.22 -10.98
N HIS A 5 -16.54 -10.83 -10.55
CA HIS A 5 -16.91 -10.91 -9.15
C HIS A 5 -15.85 -11.73 -8.43
N SER A 6 -14.75 -11.09 -8.02
CA SER A 6 -13.98 -11.52 -6.87
C SER A 6 -15.00 -11.61 -5.73
N ARG A 7 -15.50 -12.82 -5.49
CA ARG A 7 -16.44 -13.10 -4.41
C ARG A 7 -15.63 -12.98 -3.12
N GLU A 8 -15.51 -11.76 -2.63
CA GLU A 8 -14.92 -11.52 -1.33
C GLU A 8 -15.90 -12.03 -0.27
N VAL A 9 -15.69 -13.28 0.12
CA VAL A 9 -16.42 -13.93 1.21
C VAL A 9 -15.98 -13.25 2.51
N ALA A 10 -16.95 -12.82 3.33
CA ALA A 10 -16.67 -12.32 4.67
C ALA A 10 -15.82 -13.34 5.44
N ARG A 11 -14.55 -13.02 5.69
CA ARG A 11 -13.56 -13.97 6.19
C ARG A 11 -12.79 -13.40 7.36
N PHE A 12 -12.60 -14.24 8.37
CA PHE A 12 -11.71 -13.95 9.50
C PHE A 12 -10.27 -14.28 9.09
N TRP A 13 -9.35 -13.36 9.35
CA TRP A 13 -7.94 -13.53 9.02
C TRP A 13 -7.06 -12.80 10.04
N TYR A 14 -5.76 -13.08 10.01
CA TYR A 14 -4.78 -12.48 10.92
C TYR A 14 -3.85 -11.55 10.13
N ASP A 15 -3.80 -10.29 10.53
CA ASP A 15 -2.85 -9.33 9.98
C ASP A 15 -1.53 -9.46 10.73
N TYR A 16 -0.54 -10.09 10.10
CA TYR A 16 0.78 -10.30 10.72
C TYR A 16 1.57 -9.02 10.94
N THR A 17 1.23 -7.93 10.22
CA THR A 17 1.90 -6.63 10.39
C THR A 17 1.40 -5.89 11.62
N THR A 18 0.08 -5.88 11.85
CA THR A 18 -0.52 -5.22 13.02
C THR A 18 -0.70 -6.16 14.21
N LYS A 19 -0.52 -7.47 14.02
CA LYS A 19 -0.79 -8.55 14.99
C LYS A 19 -2.24 -8.59 15.46
N GLU A 20 -3.16 -8.13 14.63
CA GLU A 20 -4.59 -8.10 14.92
C GLU A 20 -5.34 -9.18 14.14
N SER A 21 -6.31 -9.82 14.79
CA SER A 21 -7.30 -10.63 14.09
C SER A 21 -8.37 -9.72 13.52
N LEU A 22 -8.60 -9.79 12.21
CA LEU A 22 -9.52 -8.94 11.49
C LEU A 22 -10.62 -9.79 10.84
N TRP A 23 -11.82 -9.25 10.79
CA TRP A 23 -12.93 -9.80 10.04
C TRP A 23 -13.32 -8.82 8.96
N THR A 24 -13.09 -9.21 7.70
CA THR A 24 -13.50 -8.39 6.56
C THR A 24 -14.97 -8.61 6.26
N VAL A 25 -15.71 -7.51 6.10
CA VAL A 25 -17.11 -7.49 5.69
C VAL A 25 -17.34 -6.36 4.69
N THR A 26 -18.36 -6.47 3.84
CA THR A 26 -18.76 -5.34 3.00
C THR A 26 -19.25 -4.18 3.88
N ASP A 27 -19.08 -2.94 3.42
CA ASP A 27 -19.46 -1.74 4.18
C ASP A 27 -20.91 -1.76 4.69
N PRO A 28 -21.93 -2.17 3.89
CA PRO A 28 -23.30 -2.31 4.36
C PRO A 28 -23.43 -3.37 5.45
N SER A 29 -22.79 -4.53 5.27
CA SER A 29 -22.83 -5.63 6.26
C SER A 29 -22.15 -5.22 7.56
N GLY A 30 -21.04 -4.49 7.49
CA GLY A 30 -20.37 -3.92 8.66
C GLY A 30 -21.27 -2.97 9.45
N PHE A 31 -22.05 -2.11 8.76
CA PHE A 31 -23.05 -1.28 9.44
C PHE A 31 -24.14 -2.13 10.10
N VAL A 32 -24.63 -3.17 9.43
CA VAL A 32 -25.66 -4.06 9.97
C VAL A 32 -25.14 -4.80 11.22
N VAL A 33 -23.92 -5.34 11.19
CA VAL A 33 -23.34 -6.04 12.35
C VAL A 33 -23.18 -5.09 13.55
N VAL A 34 -22.65 -3.89 13.33
CA VAL A 34 -22.53 -2.88 14.40
C VAL A 34 -23.91 -2.44 14.90
N ALA A 35 -24.87 -2.21 14.01
CA ALA A 35 -26.24 -1.86 14.38
C ALA A 35 -26.90 -2.95 15.22
N ILE A 36 -26.82 -4.23 14.80
CA ILE A 36 -27.34 -5.37 15.56
C ILE A 36 -26.69 -5.41 16.94
N ALA A 37 -25.36 -5.30 17.03
CA ALA A 37 -24.66 -5.30 18.32
C ALA A 37 -25.11 -4.15 19.23
N THR A 38 -25.28 -2.94 18.69
CA THR A 38 -25.74 -1.78 19.47
C THR A 38 -27.20 -1.88 19.92
N VAL A 39 -28.10 -2.39 19.07
CA VAL A 39 -29.50 -2.65 19.44
C VAL A 39 -29.58 -3.71 20.54
N TRP A 40 -28.82 -4.79 20.40
CA TRP A 40 -28.74 -5.84 21.42
C TRP A 40 -28.21 -5.31 22.76
N LEU A 41 -27.12 -4.52 22.74
CA LEU A 41 -26.61 -3.86 23.95
C LEU A 41 -27.66 -2.95 24.59
N SER A 42 -28.42 -2.21 23.78
CA SER A 42 -29.50 -1.33 24.26
C SER A 42 -30.63 -2.13 24.91
N LEU A 43 -31.03 -3.26 24.34
CA LEU A 43 -32.02 -4.18 24.93
C LEU A 43 -31.48 -4.81 26.23
N ALA A 44 -30.19 -5.12 26.28
CA ALA A 44 -29.53 -5.67 27.47
C ALA A 44 -29.54 -4.70 28.66
N VAL A 45 -29.58 -3.37 28.45
CA VAL A 45 -29.68 -2.36 29.53
C VAL A 45 -30.84 -2.65 30.47
N LYS A 46 -32.01 -3.00 29.92
CA LYS A 46 -33.22 -3.29 30.70
C LYS A 46 -32.98 -4.47 31.64
N TYR A 47 -32.31 -5.51 31.14
CA TYR A 47 -32.02 -6.72 31.89
C TYR A 47 -30.92 -6.50 32.91
N ILE A 48 -29.85 -5.78 32.57
CA ILE A 48 -28.79 -5.38 33.50
C ILE A 48 -29.40 -4.65 34.70
N LYS A 49 -30.32 -3.71 34.43
CA LYS A 49 -31.02 -2.98 35.49
C LYS A 49 -31.84 -3.92 36.38
N MET A 50 -32.56 -4.88 35.80
CA MET A 50 -33.37 -5.84 36.56
C MET A 50 -32.49 -6.75 37.43
N ILE A 51 -31.38 -7.24 36.86
CA ILE A 51 -30.39 -8.08 37.56
C ILE A 51 -29.77 -7.29 38.72
N LEU A 52 -29.31 -6.06 38.48
CA LEU A 52 -28.72 -5.20 39.52
C LEU A 52 -29.73 -4.86 40.62
N GLY A 53 -30.98 -4.58 40.28
CA GLY A 53 -32.06 -4.33 41.25
C GLY A 53 -32.33 -5.55 42.13
N ASN A 54 -32.41 -6.74 41.53
CA ASN A 54 -32.59 -8.00 42.27
C ASN A 54 -31.40 -8.33 43.15
N LEU A 55 -30.17 -8.09 42.68
CA LEU A 55 -28.94 -8.32 43.43
C LEU A 55 -28.83 -7.37 44.63
N ALA A 56 -29.16 -6.10 44.44
CA ALA A 56 -29.20 -5.09 45.49
C ALA A 56 -30.23 -5.44 46.57
N SER A 57 -31.44 -5.86 46.16
CA SER A 57 -32.48 -6.29 47.09
C SER A 57 -32.04 -7.51 47.93
N LYS A 58 -31.44 -8.53 47.30
CA LYS A 58 -30.91 -9.70 48.01
C LYS A 58 -29.79 -9.36 48.98
N THR A 59 -28.83 -8.52 48.56
CA THR A 59 -27.69 -8.13 49.43
C THR A 59 -28.17 -7.30 50.62
N LEU A 60 -29.10 -6.37 50.42
CA LEU A 60 -29.73 -5.59 51.49
C LEU A 60 -30.48 -6.47 52.51
N LEU A 61 -31.26 -7.44 52.04
CA LEU A 61 -32.01 -8.36 52.90
C LEU A 61 -31.07 -9.29 53.69
N HIS A 62 -29.96 -9.71 53.09
CA HIS A 62 -29.04 -10.65 53.76
C HIS A 62 -28.18 -9.96 54.83
N TRP A 63 -27.82 -8.69 54.65
CA TRP A 63 -27.08 -7.93 55.66
C TRP A 63 -27.91 -7.57 56.90
N GLY A 64 -29.24 -7.46 56.76
CA GLY A 64 -30.13 -7.15 57.88
C GLY A 64 -30.33 -8.30 58.88
N THR A 65 -30.13 -9.55 58.45
CA THR A 65 -30.45 -10.74 59.26
C THR A 65 -29.27 -11.26 60.10
N GLY A 66 -28.03 -10.84 59.81
CA GLY A 66 -26.82 -11.43 60.40
C GLY A 66 -26.42 -10.98 61.82
N ARG A 67 -27.19 -10.10 62.49
CA ARG A 67 -26.73 -9.54 63.79
C ARG A 67 -27.78 -9.39 64.87
N ARG A 68 -28.79 -10.27 64.87
CA ARG A 68 -29.56 -10.53 66.09
C ARG A 68 -29.19 -11.93 66.56
N ASN A 69 -28.18 -11.99 67.44
CA ASN A 69 -28.11 -13.05 68.44
C ASN A 69 -29.36 -12.88 69.32
N ALA A 70 -30.51 -13.33 68.80
CA ALA A 70 -31.72 -13.39 69.58
C ALA A 70 -31.61 -14.64 70.43
N ASP A 71 -31.59 -14.45 71.74
CA ASP A 71 -31.71 -15.51 72.72
C ASP A 71 -32.83 -16.49 72.31
N PRO A 72 -32.56 -17.81 72.34
CA PRO A 72 -33.53 -18.81 71.92
C PRO A 72 -34.79 -18.87 72.79
N GLU A 73 -34.86 -18.18 73.94
CA GLU A 73 -35.99 -18.32 74.87
C GLU A 73 -37.25 -17.52 74.53
N GLN A 74 -37.20 -16.51 73.64
CA GLN A 74 -38.38 -15.64 73.43
C GLN A 74 -39.37 -16.10 72.34
N ARG A 75 -39.22 -17.32 71.81
CA ARG A 75 -40.02 -17.80 70.67
C ARG A 75 -41.34 -18.53 71.01
N TYR A 76 -41.66 -18.73 72.29
CA TYR A 76 -42.84 -19.53 72.66
C TYR A 76 -44.10 -18.73 73.08
N LEU A 77 -44.09 -17.40 73.03
CA LEU A 77 -45.22 -16.59 73.56
C LEU A 77 -45.98 -15.72 72.55
N LEU A 78 -45.74 -15.83 71.25
CA LEU A 78 -46.51 -15.09 70.25
C LEU A 78 -47.38 -16.04 69.42
N GLY A 79 -48.68 -15.99 69.72
CA GLY A 79 -49.71 -16.78 69.09
C GLY A 79 -49.95 -16.45 67.60
N PRO A 80 -50.63 -17.36 66.88
CA PRO A 80 -50.92 -17.22 65.46
C PRO A 80 -52.04 -16.20 65.25
N GLY A 81 -51.72 -14.94 64.97
CA GLY A 81 -52.80 -13.97 64.76
C GLY A 81 -52.46 -12.54 64.38
N GLN A 82 -51.20 -12.15 64.19
CA GLN A 82 -50.88 -10.81 63.70
C GLN A 82 -49.93 -10.87 62.52
N THR A 83 -50.51 -10.79 61.32
CA THR A 83 -49.82 -10.34 60.11
C THR A 83 -49.48 -8.84 60.30
N SER A 84 -48.46 -8.55 61.11
CA SER A 84 -47.88 -7.22 61.14
C SER A 84 -47.47 -6.87 59.71
N SER A 85 -48.12 -5.88 59.10
CA SER A 85 -47.74 -5.37 57.79
C SER A 85 -46.32 -4.82 57.95
N GLY A 86 -45.33 -5.66 57.66
CA GLY A 86 -43.93 -5.30 57.80
C GLY A 86 -43.70 -4.08 56.94
N SER A 87 -43.41 -2.95 57.60
CA SER A 87 -42.92 -1.73 56.97
C SER A 87 -41.78 -2.14 56.05
N THR A 88 -42.06 -2.16 54.75
CA THR A 88 -41.04 -2.37 53.74
C THR A 88 -40.05 -1.23 53.88
N SER A 89 -38.76 -1.57 53.98
CA SER A 89 -37.70 -0.57 54.12
C SER A 89 -37.89 0.53 53.06
N PRO A 90 -37.85 1.82 53.43
CA PRO A 90 -38.04 2.94 52.51
C PRO A 90 -37.03 2.90 51.34
N LEU A 91 -35.89 2.23 51.51
CA LEU A 91 -34.92 1.99 50.45
C LEU A 91 -35.46 1.07 49.34
N ALA A 92 -36.24 0.05 49.70
CA ALA A 92 -36.82 -0.89 48.74
C ALA A 92 -37.93 -0.22 47.91
N SER A 93 -38.71 0.70 48.49
CA SER A 93 -39.68 1.47 47.72
C SER A 93 -38.98 2.42 46.74
N ILE A 94 -37.90 3.09 47.17
CA ILE A 94 -37.12 3.97 46.30
C ILE A 94 -36.52 3.20 45.12
N LEU A 95 -35.87 2.05 45.35
CA LEU A 95 -35.28 1.24 44.29
C LEU A 95 -36.33 0.69 43.30
N LYS A 96 -37.57 0.47 43.77
CA LYS A 96 -38.68 0.02 42.92
C LYS A 96 -39.30 1.17 42.12
N GLU A 97 -39.35 2.36 42.70
CA GLU A 97 -40.08 3.53 42.19
C GLU A 97 -39.20 4.44 41.32
N THR A 98 -37.90 4.56 41.63
CA THR A 98 -36.94 5.34 40.83
C THR A 98 -36.28 4.49 39.75
N SER A 99 -36.38 4.97 38.52
CA SER A 99 -35.99 4.19 37.35
C SER A 99 -34.74 4.75 36.63
N GLY A 100 -34.35 6.00 36.90
CA GLY A 100 -33.21 6.66 36.28
C GLY A 100 -32.02 6.91 37.22
N ILE A 101 -30.80 6.90 36.67
CA ILE A 101 -29.58 7.31 37.39
C ILE A 101 -29.69 8.73 37.94
N ARG A 102 -30.33 9.63 37.17
CA ARG A 102 -30.56 11.02 37.60
C ARG A 102 -31.38 11.07 38.88
N ASP A 103 -32.49 10.34 38.94
CA ASP A 103 -33.37 10.31 40.11
C ASP A 103 -32.66 9.69 41.32
N LEU A 104 -31.88 8.62 41.11
CA LEU A 104 -31.06 8.01 42.16
C LEU A 104 -30.01 8.99 42.70
N SER A 105 -29.30 9.70 41.81
CA SER A 105 -28.32 10.71 42.20
C SER A 105 -28.96 11.90 42.93
N GLU A 106 -30.16 12.31 42.51
CA GLU A 106 -30.92 13.37 43.15
C GLU A 106 -31.39 12.94 44.55
N GLN A 107 -31.79 11.68 44.74
CA GLN A 107 -32.14 11.15 46.06
C GLN A 107 -30.93 11.02 46.99
N VAL A 108 -29.75 10.67 46.44
CA VAL A 108 -28.50 10.63 47.20
C VAL A 108 -28.05 12.03 47.65
N LEU A 109 -28.15 13.03 46.76
CA LEU A 109 -27.64 14.39 46.99
C LEU A 109 -28.63 15.29 47.73
N LEU A 110 -29.89 15.35 47.28
CA LEU A 110 -30.89 16.28 47.82
C LEU A 110 -31.66 15.72 49.01
N ASN A 111 -31.52 14.42 49.30
CA ASN A 111 -32.00 13.79 50.53
C ASN A 111 -33.49 14.10 50.84
N LYS A 112 -34.35 14.02 49.82
CA LYS A 112 -35.78 14.34 49.94
C LYS A 112 -36.56 13.41 50.91
N ARG A 113 -36.04 12.23 51.24
CA ARG A 113 -36.63 11.27 52.20
C ARG A 113 -35.66 11.03 53.36
N ARG A 114 -36.16 10.86 54.59
CA ARG A 114 -35.36 10.63 55.82
C ARG A 114 -34.64 9.26 55.81
N LEU A 115 -33.66 9.07 54.93
CA LEU A 115 -32.80 7.90 54.88
C LEU A 115 -31.72 7.97 55.96
N SER A 116 -31.45 6.85 56.61
CA SER A 116 -30.31 6.68 57.52
C SER A 116 -28.97 6.85 56.78
N CYS A 117 -27.91 7.26 57.49
CA CYS A 117 -26.57 7.42 56.91
C CYS A 117 -26.06 6.13 56.23
N LYS A 118 -26.38 4.96 56.80
CA LYS A 118 -26.06 3.67 56.18
C LYS A 118 -26.83 3.44 54.88
N GLU A 119 -28.12 3.75 54.86
CA GLU A 119 -28.97 3.57 53.66
C GLU A 119 -28.53 4.51 52.54
N ARG A 120 -28.12 5.74 52.87
CA ARG A 120 -27.52 6.67 51.90
C ARG A 120 -26.23 6.15 51.30
N LEU A 121 -25.32 5.62 52.14
CA LEU A 121 -24.06 5.06 51.64
C LEU A 121 -24.33 3.88 50.70
N THR A 122 -25.25 2.98 51.07
CA THR A 122 -25.62 1.85 50.20
C THR A 122 -26.25 2.32 48.89
N LEU A 123 -27.16 3.31 48.94
CA LEU A 123 -27.75 3.90 47.73
C LEU A 123 -26.70 4.60 46.86
N ALA A 124 -25.75 5.30 47.47
CA ALA A 124 -24.65 5.95 46.76
C ALA A 124 -23.75 4.93 46.06
N VAL A 125 -23.32 3.87 46.75
CA VAL A 125 -22.53 2.78 46.16
C VAL A 125 -23.29 2.11 45.02
N PHE A 126 -24.58 1.81 45.20
CA PHE A 126 -25.41 1.24 44.15
C PHE A 126 -25.50 2.17 42.93
N THR A 127 -25.74 3.47 43.16
CA THR A 127 -25.80 4.48 42.09
C THR A 127 -24.47 4.58 41.36
N LEU A 128 -23.34 4.52 42.07
CA LEU A 128 -21.99 4.55 41.50
C LEU A 128 -21.72 3.30 40.65
N VAL A 129 -22.16 2.12 41.08
CA VAL A 129 -22.08 0.88 40.29
C VAL A 129 -22.92 0.99 39.02
N VAL A 130 -24.19 1.40 39.12
CA VAL A 130 -25.08 1.55 37.96
C VAL A 130 -24.55 2.62 36.99
N ALA A 131 -24.06 3.75 37.51
CA ALA A 131 -23.42 4.80 36.72
C ALA A 131 -22.11 4.31 36.07
N GLY A 132 -21.33 3.48 36.77
CA GLY A 132 -20.13 2.84 36.23
C GLY A 132 -20.45 1.92 35.06
N PHE A 133 -21.50 1.09 35.17
CA PHE A 133 -22.00 0.28 34.05
C PHE A 133 -22.51 1.13 32.90
N GLY A 134 -23.29 2.17 33.17
CA GLY A 134 -23.79 3.10 32.14
C GLY A 134 -22.66 3.81 31.40
N THR A 135 -21.66 4.31 32.13
CA THR A 135 -20.47 4.94 31.57
C THR A 135 -19.64 3.94 30.76
N GLY A 136 -19.47 2.73 31.29
CA GLY A 136 -18.80 1.62 30.59
C GLY A 136 -19.49 1.24 29.28
N MET A 137 -20.83 1.30 29.23
CA MET A 137 -21.60 1.08 28.01
C MET A 137 -21.44 2.22 27.00
N ILE A 138 -21.38 3.48 27.45
CA ILE A 138 -21.11 4.62 26.56
C ILE A 138 -19.69 4.54 25.99
N VAL A 139 -18.69 4.33 26.85
CA VAL A 139 -17.30 4.13 26.43
C VAL A 139 -17.19 2.91 25.53
N GLY A 140 -17.88 1.82 25.85
CA GLY A 140 -18.00 0.62 25.03
C GLY A 140 -18.64 0.90 23.68
N GLY A 141 -19.67 1.73 23.61
CA GLY A 141 -20.33 2.17 22.38
C GLY A 141 -19.41 3.04 21.50
N ILE A 142 -18.69 3.99 22.09
CA ILE A 142 -17.68 4.80 21.38
C ILE A 142 -16.55 3.89 20.86
N ARG A 143 -16.08 2.94 21.67
CA ARG A 143 -15.11 1.94 21.25
C ARG A 143 -15.68 0.97 20.20
N ALA A 144 -16.98 0.69 20.25
CA ALA A 144 -17.69 -0.13 19.26
C ALA A 144 -17.78 0.58 17.90
N ALA A 145 -17.91 1.90 17.87
CA ALA A 145 -17.77 2.68 16.65
C ALA A 145 -16.36 2.51 16.04
N GLY A 146 -15.33 2.33 16.89
CA GLY A 146 -13.97 1.98 16.49
C GLY A 146 -13.74 0.49 16.15
N ILE A 147 -14.72 -0.40 16.34
CA ILE A 147 -14.61 -1.80 15.85
C ILE A 147 -14.58 -1.79 14.33
N ARG A 148 -15.31 -0.86 13.70
CA ARG A 148 -15.27 -0.63 12.27
C ARG A 148 -14.13 0.33 11.94
N SER A 149 -13.15 -0.17 11.20
CA SER A 149 -12.16 0.66 10.52
C SER A 149 -12.24 0.46 9.02
N VAL A 150 -12.05 1.54 8.26
CA VAL A 150 -11.57 1.42 6.88
C VAL A 150 -10.18 0.83 7.00
N GLY A 151 -10.07 -0.46 6.72
CA GLY A 151 -8.87 -1.23 7.00
C GLY A 151 -8.56 -2.19 5.88
N PRO A 152 -7.43 -2.89 5.98
CA PRO A 152 -6.99 -3.79 4.94
C PRO A 152 -7.96 -4.96 4.75
N VAL A 153 -8.08 -5.47 3.55
CA VAL A 153 -8.79 -6.70 3.20
C VAL A 153 -7.77 -7.67 2.65
N LEU A 154 -7.90 -8.94 3.03
CA LEU A 154 -7.12 -10.03 2.45
C LEU A 154 -7.74 -10.42 1.10
N LEU A 155 -7.00 -10.19 0.03
CA LEU A 155 -7.40 -10.53 -1.33
C LEU A 155 -7.38 -12.05 -1.52
N HIS A 156 -8.48 -12.61 -1.98
CA HIS A 156 -8.59 -14.03 -2.32
C HIS A 156 -9.08 -14.17 -3.75
N SER A 157 -8.32 -14.90 -4.56
CA SER A 157 -8.63 -15.24 -5.94
C SER A 157 -8.32 -16.71 -6.17
N ASP A 158 -9.19 -17.40 -6.91
CA ASP A 158 -9.00 -18.81 -7.27
C ASP A 158 -7.99 -18.98 -8.42
N VAL A 159 -7.66 -17.89 -9.12
CA VAL A 159 -6.80 -17.85 -10.33
C VAL A 159 -5.53 -17.02 -10.12
N CYS A 160 -5.09 -16.87 -8.87
CA CYS A 160 -3.89 -16.11 -8.57
C CYS A 160 -2.61 -16.81 -9.06
N GLY A 161 -1.52 -16.04 -9.09
CA GLY A 161 -0.17 -16.50 -9.38
C GLY A 161 0.44 -15.75 -10.55
N LEU A 162 1.65 -16.15 -10.93
CA LEU A 162 2.36 -15.52 -12.04
C LEU A 162 1.94 -16.20 -13.34
N TRP A 163 1.29 -15.43 -14.20
CA TRP A 163 0.92 -15.87 -15.54
C TRP A 163 1.95 -15.35 -16.53
N LEU A 164 2.71 -16.25 -17.14
CA LEU A 164 3.69 -15.90 -18.17
C LEU A 164 3.18 -16.28 -19.56
N PHE A 165 3.41 -15.39 -20.51
CA PHE A 165 3.18 -15.66 -21.92
C PHE A 165 4.29 -16.56 -22.46
N ASP A 166 3.92 -17.68 -23.08
CA ASP A 166 4.84 -18.58 -23.75
C ASP A 166 5.33 -17.96 -25.08
N GLY A 167 6.54 -17.37 -25.02
CA GLY A 167 7.11 -16.51 -26.06
C GLY A 167 7.55 -17.20 -27.36
N GLU A 168 7.40 -18.52 -27.49
CA GLU A 168 7.93 -19.29 -28.63
C GLU A 168 7.28 -18.94 -29.98
N THR A 169 6.19 -18.18 -29.99
CA THR A 169 5.43 -17.89 -31.22
C THR A 169 5.08 -16.41 -31.30
N ARG A 170 5.71 -15.69 -32.24
CA ARG A 170 5.31 -14.32 -32.64
C ARG A 170 3.85 -14.34 -33.09
N SER A 171 2.97 -13.95 -32.19
CA SER A 171 1.53 -14.05 -32.35
C SER A 171 0.87 -12.82 -31.76
N ASP A 172 -0.37 -12.57 -32.14
CA ASP A 172 -1.21 -11.49 -31.59
C ASP A 172 -1.27 -11.51 -30.05
N LEU A 173 -1.04 -12.68 -29.44
CA LEU A 173 -0.99 -12.84 -27.99
C LEU A 173 0.24 -12.17 -27.36
N ALA A 174 1.39 -12.15 -28.03
CA ALA A 174 2.57 -11.43 -27.58
C ALA A 174 2.31 -9.91 -27.58
N THR A 175 1.63 -9.42 -28.61
CA THR A 175 1.20 -8.02 -28.69
C THR A 175 0.20 -7.70 -27.57
N ARG A 176 -0.76 -8.59 -27.30
CA ARG A 176 -1.71 -8.41 -26.18
C ARG A 176 -1.01 -8.43 -24.82
N ALA A 177 -0.04 -9.31 -24.62
CA ALA A 177 0.79 -9.34 -23.42
C ALA A 177 1.50 -7.99 -23.21
N ALA A 178 2.15 -7.50 -24.27
CA ALA A 178 2.83 -6.20 -24.25
C ALA A 178 1.86 -5.03 -23.99
N LEU A 179 0.64 -5.06 -24.56
CA LEU A 179 -0.39 -4.06 -24.28
C LEU A 179 -0.89 -4.11 -22.84
N ASN A 180 -1.02 -5.29 -22.25
CA ASN A 180 -1.39 -5.44 -20.84
C ASN A 180 -0.28 -4.92 -19.92
N ASP A 181 0.98 -5.22 -20.22
CA ASP A 181 2.12 -4.67 -19.48
C ASP A 181 2.24 -3.15 -19.60
N LEU A 182 1.96 -2.60 -20.80
CA LEU A 182 1.84 -1.16 -21.02
C LEU A 182 0.71 -0.57 -20.17
N ALA A 183 -0.48 -1.19 -20.14
CA ALA A 183 -1.61 -0.70 -19.34
C ALA A 183 -1.30 -0.70 -17.83
N LYS A 184 -0.58 -1.72 -17.33
CA LYS A 184 -0.07 -1.72 -15.95
C LYS A 184 0.94 -0.58 -15.71
N GLU A 185 1.76 -0.26 -16.71
CA GLU A 185 2.77 0.80 -16.59
C GLU A 185 2.15 2.19 -16.61
N GLU A 186 1.12 2.39 -17.44
CA GLU A 186 0.32 3.61 -17.44
C GLU A 186 -0.41 3.81 -16.11
N ARG A 187 -0.97 2.74 -15.53
CA ARG A 187 -1.56 2.79 -14.18
C ARG A 187 -0.51 3.11 -13.12
N ALA A 188 0.71 2.58 -13.24
CA ALA A 188 1.80 2.89 -12.33
C ALA A 188 2.21 4.37 -12.42
N ALA A 189 2.28 4.92 -13.63
CA ALA A 189 2.54 6.34 -13.86
C ALA A 189 1.46 7.23 -13.25
N GLN A 190 0.19 6.96 -13.56
CA GLN A 190 -0.92 7.71 -12.98
C GLN A 190 -0.94 7.60 -11.45
N TYR A 191 -0.64 6.43 -10.89
CA TYR A 191 -0.57 6.26 -9.44
C TYR A 191 0.60 7.05 -8.83
N ALA A 192 1.78 7.02 -9.46
CA ALA A 192 2.92 7.81 -9.01
C ALA A 192 2.65 9.32 -9.04
N ASP A 193 2.02 9.82 -10.11
CA ASP A 193 1.64 11.22 -10.24
C ASP A 193 0.68 11.66 -9.13
N ASN A 194 -0.32 10.83 -8.84
CA ASN A 194 -1.34 11.11 -7.84
C ASN A 194 -0.84 10.92 -6.39
N CYS A 195 0.05 9.95 -6.17
CA CYS A 195 0.31 9.39 -4.84
C CYS A 195 1.74 9.44 -4.32
N TYR A 196 2.72 9.75 -5.18
CA TYR A 196 4.11 9.84 -4.76
C TYR A 196 4.60 11.29 -4.67
N ARG A 197 4.01 12.21 -5.45
CA ARG A 197 4.37 13.64 -5.43
C ARG A 197 3.95 14.32 -4.12
N GLN A 198 4.83 15.16 -3.58
CA GLN A 198 4.62 15.83 -2.28
C GLN A 198 3.48 16.87 -2.27
N GLN A 199 3.06 17.36 -3.45
CA GLN A 199 2.00 18.36 -3.60
C GLN A 199 0.62 17.70 -3.67
N PHE A 200 0.15 17.14 -2.55
CA PHE A 200 -1.16 16.51 -2.53
C PHE A 200 -2.29 17.54 -2.59
N GLY A 201 -2.93 17.62 -3.75
CA GLY A 201 -4.29 18.11 -3.92
C GLY A 201 -5.32 17.24 -3.19
N THR A 202 -6.58 17.68 -3.19
CA THR A 202 -7.66 17.33 -2.26
C THR A 202 -8.12 15.85 -2.21
N ASP A 203 -7.68 14.96 -3.11
CA ASP A 203 -8.23 13.60 -3.22
C ASP A 203 -7.33 12.49 -2.68
N LYS A 204 -7.04 12.55 -1.37
CA LYS A 204 -6.28 11.50 -0.65
C LYS A 204 -6.89 10.09 -0.78
N ARG A 205 -8.16 9.97 -1.17
CA ARG A 205 -8.88 8.69 -1.26
C ARG A 205 -8.39 7.79 -2.39
N ARG A 206 -7.78 8.36 -3.44
CA ARG A 206 -7.21 7.56 -4.55
C ARG A 206 -5.94 6.82 -4.16
N CYS A 207 -5.21 7.35 -3.19
CA CYS A 207 -3.94 6.79 -2.74
C CYS A 207 -4.09 5.74 -1.64
N THR A 208 -5.31 5.52 -1.12
CA THR A 208 -5.54 4.53 -0.08
C THR A 208 -5.86 3.14 -0.63
N PHE A 209 -5.66 2.86 -1.93
CA PHE A 209 -6.00 1.56 -2.50
C PHE A 209 -5.04 0.44 -2.05
N TYR A 210 -3.73 0.71 -2.04
CA TYR A 210 -2.74 -0.25 -1.56
C TYR A 210 -2.61 -0.22 -0.03
N TYR A 211 -1.93 -1.22 0.55
CA TYR A 211 -1.71 -1.28 2.00
C TYR A 211 -0.89 -0.09 2.52
N ARG A 212 0.11 0.35 1.75
CA ARG A 212 0.80 1.63 1.95
C ARG A 212 0.51 2.52 0.75
N ASP A 213 0.12 3.75 1.04
CA ASP A 213 -0.26 4.71 -0.01
C ASP A 213 0.92 5.02 -0.94
N ARG A 214 2.13 5.04 -0.39
CA ARG A 214 3.40 5.13 -1.11
C ARG A 214 4.49 4.35 -0.39
N LEU A 215 5.42 3.80 -1.17
CA LEU A 215 6.68 3.27 -0.66
C LEU A 215 7.65 4.43 -0.47
N GLN A 216 8.43 4.39 0.61
CA GLN A 216 9.39 5.45 0.92
C GLN A 216 10.65 5.29 0.08
N TYR A 217 11.20 6.40 -0.36
CA TYR A 217 12.54 6.52 -0.92
C TYR A 217 13.14 7.85 -0.47
N GLY A 218 14.48 7.91 -0.40
CA GLY A 218 15.22 9.08 0.01
C GLY A 218 15.05 10.23 -0.99
N SER A 219 15.29 11.46 -0.51
CA SER A 219 15.43 12.62 -1.40
C SER A 219 16.61 12.42 -2.36
N ALA A 220 16.60 13.15 -3.48
CA ALA A 220 17.71 13.20 -4.41
C ALA A 220 19.03 13.49 -3.69
N ASP A 221 19.99 12.56 -3.78
CA ASP A 221 21.37 12.76 -3.32
C ASP A 221 22.27 13.00 -4.54
N PHE A 222 22.78 14.23 -4.66
CA PHE A 222 23.68 14.62 -5.74
C PHE A 222 25.12 14.30 -5.34
N SER A 223 25.63 13.19 -5.85
CA SER A 223 26.98 12.72 -5.56
C SER A 223 27.94 12.93 -6.73
N ARG A 224 29.23 12.99 -6.39
CA ARG A 224 30.37 12.84 -7.30
C ARG A 224 31.19 11.68 -6.73
N PRO A 225 31.54 10.61 -7.48
CA PRO A 225 31.84 10.60 -8.91
C PRO A 225 30.79 9.89 -9.81
N CYS A 226 31.00 10.01 -11.12
CA CYS A 226 30.32 9.24 -12.17
C CYS A 226 30.39 7.72 -11.89
N PRO A 227 29.26 7.01 -11.77
CA PRO A 227 29.26 5.57 -11.48
C PRO A 227 29.60 4.71 -12.72
N PHE A 228 29.73 5.35 -13.88
CA PHE A 228 30.05 4.68 -15.14
C PHE A 228 31.54 4.82 -15.49
N LYS A 229 32.10 3.81 -16.16
CA LYS A 229 33.52 3.78 -16.54
C LYS A 229 33.85 4.87 -17.58
N GLY A 230 35.11 5.30 -17.64
CA GLY A 230 35.61 6.06 -18.80
C GLY A 230 35.22 7.55 -18.88
N ASN A 231 34.92 8.20 -17.74
CA ASN A 231 34.56 9.64 -17.69
C ASN A 231 33.38 9.99 -18.63
N MET A 232 32.43 9.07 -18.81
CA MET A 232 31.32 9.23 -19.74
C MET A 232 30.20 10.15 -19.23
N CYS A 233 30.14 10.44 -17.93
CA CYS A 233 29.15 11.37 -17.39
C CYS A 233 29.43 12.81 -17.81
N SER A 234 28.38 13.54 -18.18
CA SER A 234 28.40 14.99 -18.33
C SER A 234 28.50 15.64 -16.95
N ASN A 235 29.38 16.63 -16.81
CA ASN A 235 29.60 17.42 -15.59
C ASN A 235 29.98 16.64 -14.31
N ASN A 236 30.16 15.32 -14.40
CA ASN A 236 30.47 14.43 -13.27
C ASN A 236 29.44 14.54 -12.13
N ILE A 237 28.17 14.78 -12.47
CA ILE A 237 27.05 14.85 -11.53
C ILE A 237 26.22 13.57 -11.66
N THR A 238 25.93 12.94 -10.54
CA THR A 238 25.08 11.76 -10.44
C THR A 238 23.98 12.05 -9.43
N VAL A 239 22.73 11.74 -9.75
CA VAL A 239 21.63 11.74 -8.78
C VAL A 239 21.41 10.32 -8.29
N THR A 240 21.33 10.15 -6.98
CA THR A 240 21.05 8.87 -6.33
C THR A 240 19.74 8.95 -5.56
N PHE A 241 18.89 7.95 -5.78
CA PHE A 241 17.69 7.70 -4.98
C PHE A 241 17.84 6.32 -4.35
N GLU A 242 17.87 6.29 -3.02
CA GLU A 242 17.94 5.05 -2.25
C GLU A 242 16.66 4.89 -1.43
N SER A 243 16.02 3.73 -1.53
CA SER A 243 14.96 3.36 -0.60
C SER A 243 15.56 2.88 0.73
N PRO A 244 14.89 3.08 1.87
CA PRO A 244 15.20 2.28 3.04
C PRO A 244 15.00 0.79 2.71
N ILE A 245 15.42 -0.08 3.62
CA ILE A 245 15.04 -1.50 3.58
C ILE A 245 13.51 -1.57 3.82
N ILE A 246 12.76 -1.88 2.76
CA ILE A 246 11.31 -1.97 2.76
C ILE A 246 10.91 -3.42 3.05
N ASP A 247 10.12 -3.60 4.11
CA ASP A 247 9.50 -4.89 4.40
C ASP A 247 8.42 -5.22 3.36
N ALA A 248 8.40 -6.44 2.83
CA ALA A 248 7.40 -6.89 1.85
C ALA A 248 5.96 -6.74 2.34
N SER A 249 5.74 -6.70 3.66
CA SER A 249 4.43 -6.38 4.22
C SER A 249 3.93 -4.98 3.89
N GLN A 250 4.83 -4.04 3.57
CA GLN A 250 4.47 -2.71 3.08
C GLN A 250 3.89 -2.73 1.66
N LEU A 251 4.29 -3.71 0.82
CA LEU A 251 3.64 -3.96 -0.47
C LEU A 251 2.24 -4.54 -0.30
N GLY A 252 1.94 -5.14 0.85
CA GLY A 252 0.70 -5.86 1.12
C GLY A 252 0.90 -7.36 1.33
N ILE A 253 2.13 -7.88 1.38
CA ILE A 253 2.34 -9.32 1.61
C ILE A 253 2.11 -9.66 3.09
N ASN A 254 1.07 -10.44 3.37
CA ASN A 254 0.61 -10.80 4.71
C ASN A 254 1.12 -12.19 5.12
N SER A 255 2.29 -12.21 5.74
CA SER A 255 2.85 -13.43 6.33
C SER A 255 3.56 -13.14 7.64
N GLN A 256 3.80 -14.20 8.43
CA GLN A 256 4.50 -14.14 9.70
C GLN A 256 5.95 -13.68 9.53
N THR A 257 6.59 -14.09 8.43
CA THR A 257 7.96 -13.71 8.09
C THR A 257 7.99 -13.20 6.66
N THR A 258 8.35 -11.94 6.50
CA THR A 258 8.43 -11.28 5.20
C THR A 258 9.88 -10.95 4.88
N HIS A 259 10.25 -11.25 3.64
CA HIS A 259 11.50 -10.76 3.07
C HIS A 259 11.44 -9.23 2.96
N LYS A 260 12.61 -8.62 2.84
CA LYS A 260 12.73 -7.18 2.70
C LYS A 260 13.44 -6.88 1.39
N PHE A 261 13.28 -5.68 0.86
CA PHE A 261 14.00 -5.28 -0.33
C PHE A 261 14.46 -3.84 -0.22
N ARG A 262 15.52 -3.52 -0.95
CA ARG A 262 16.05 -2.17 -1.09
C ARG A 262 16.26 -1.88 -2.56
N ARG A 263 15.98 -0.65 -2.96
CA ARG A 263 16.25 -0.15 -4.31
C ARG A 263 17.23 1.00 -4.24
N ILE A 264 18.25 0.95 -5.09
CA ILE A 264 19.21 2.03 -5.31
C ILE A 264 19.20 2.36 -6.79
N THR A 265 18.83 3.59 -7.12
CA THR A 265 18.85 4.12 -8.48
C THR A 265 19.87 5.24 -8.56
N GLN A 266 20.86 5.09 -9.44
CA GLN A 266 21.87 6.11 -9.71
C GLN A 266 21.79 6.50 -11.17
N CYS A 267 21.51 7.76 -11.48
CA CYS A 267 21.44 8.24 -12.86
C CYS A 267 22.40 9.40 -13.09
N ALA A 268 23.01 9.44 -14.26
CA ALA A 268 23.84 10.56 -14.69
C ALA A 268 23.63 10.87 -16.18
N PRO A 269 23.56 12.15 -16.56
CA PRO A 269 23.61 12.55 -17.97
C PRO A 269 24.95 12.13 -18.57
N LEU A 270 24.97 11.72 -19.84
CA LEU A 270 26.18 11.29 -20.54
C LEU A 270 26.72 12.37 -21.47
N ARG A 271 28.02 12.29 -21.77
CA ARG A 271 28.71 13.16 -22.73
C ARG A 271 28.32 12.81 -24.16
N MET A 272 28.13 13.84 -24.97
CA MET A 272 27.79 13.75 -26.40
C MET A 272 29.00 13.97 -27.32
N ASP A 273 30.23 13.91 -26.79
CA ASP A 273 31.42 14.16 -27.61
C ASP A 273 31.68 13.06 -28.64
N GLN A 274 32.47 13.38 -29.67
CA GLN A 274 32.74 12.49 -30.81
C GLN A 274 33.32 11.12 -30.44
N ARG A 275 33.85 10.96 -29.21
CA ARG A 275 34.34 9.65 -28.74
C ARG A 275 33.18 8.70 -28.44
N PHE A 276 32.07 9.23 -27.93
CA PHE A 276 30.90 8.44 -27.56
C PHE A 276 29.84 8.39 -28.66
N ILE A 277 29.83 9.35 -29.58
CA ILE A 277 28.86 9.38 -30.68
C ILE A 277 29.60 9.61 -31.99
N GLN A 278 29.51 8.64 -32.89
CA GLN A 278 30.12 8.72 -34.21
C GLN A 278 29.03 8.68 -35.27
N ALA A 279 29.11 9.61 -36.22
CA ALA A 279 28.26 9.63 -37.39
C ALA A 279 29.03 9.04 -38.58
N SER A 280 28.38 8.18 -39.37
CA SER A 280 28.88 7.66 -40.64
C SER A 280 27.83 7.91 -41.72
N THR A 281 28.17 8.63 -42.78
CA THR A 281 27.25 8.87 -43.89
C THR A 281 27.60 7.95 -45.05
N GLU A 282 26.69 7.03 -45.37
CA GLU A 282 26.84 6.07 -46.45
C GLU A 282 25.60 6.19 -47.36
N ASN A 283 25.80 6.34 -48.67
CA ASN A 283 24.71 6.48 -49.67
C ASN A 283 23.70 7.60 -49.34
N GLY A 284 24.18 8.74 -48.83
CA GLY A 284 23.33 9.87 -48.45
C GLY A 284 22.54 9.67 -47.16
N THR A 285 22.73 8.55 -46.46
CA THR A 285 22.09 8.28 -45.18
C THR A 285 23.12 8.34 -44.05
N THR A 286 22.93 9.26 -43.12
CA THR A 286 23.80 9.38 -41.92
C THR A 286 23.34 8.40 -40.86
N THR A 287 24.25 7.59 -40.34
CA THR A 287 24.02 6.64 -39.25
C THR A 287 24.77 7.10 -38.03
N TYR A 288 24.07 7.25 -36.90
CA TYR A 288 24.66 7.60 -35.62
C TYR A 288 24.84 6.35 -34.77
N ARG A 289 26.07 6.13 -34.29
CA ARG A 289 26.45 5.03 -33.40
C ARG A 289 26.87 5.58 -32.05
N TYR A 290 26.28 5.04 -30.98
CA TYR A 290 26.51 5.46 -29.59
C TYR A 290 27.36 4.40 -28.88
N PHE A 291 28.50 4.79 -28.31
CA PHE A 291 29.54 3.91 -27.75
C PHE A 291 29.63 4.06 -26.21
N TYR A 292 28.55 3.76 -25.49
CA TYR A 292 28.52 3.79 -24.02
C TYR A 292 28.77 2.42 -23.37
N GLY A 293 29.06 1.40 -24.19
CA GLY A 293 29.25 0.01 -23.77
C GLY A 293 28.80 -0.97 -24.84
N GLU A 294 29.25 -2.22 -24.71
CA GLU A 294 28.86 -3.32 -25.59
C GLU A 294 27.41 -3.73 -25.36
N LYS A 295 26.71 -4.12 -26.42
CA LYS A 295 25.35 -4.66 -26.34
C LYS A 295 25.41 -6.15 -26.01
N PRO A 296 24.98 -6.60 -24.81
CA PRO A 296 24.98 -8.02 -24.49
C PRO A 296 24.01 -8.79 -25.41
N GLY A 297 24.45 -9.96 -25.88
CA GLY A 297 23.63 -10.86 -26.72
C GLY A 297 23.54 -10.50 -28.20
N ALA A 298 24.31 -9.52 -28.68
CA ALA A 298 24.48 -9.33 -30.12
C ALA A 298 25.44 -10.40 -30.68
N ASP A 299 25.03 -11.08 -31.76
CA ASP A 299 25.87 -12.01 -32.52
C ASP A 299 25.95 -11.54 -33.99
N PRO A 300 27.13 -11.07 -34.46
CA PRO A 300 28.37 -10.92 -33.72
C PRO A 300 28.30 -9.79 -32.66
N PRO A 301 29.22 -9.79 -31.67
CA PRO A 301 29.32 -8.70 -30.70
C PRO A 301 29.51 -7.35 -31.40
N VAL A 302 28.68 -6.37 -31.05
CA VAL A 302 28.79 -5.00 -31.55
C VAL A 302 29.39 -4.10 -30.47
N ASN A 303 30.32 -3.23 -30.87
CA ASN A 303 31.01 -2.30 -29.98
C ASN A 303 30.21 -1.01 -29.70
N TYR A 304 28.98 -0.90 -30.22
CA TYR A 304 28.08 0.22 -29.96
C TYR A 304 26.89 -0.24 -29.12
N THR A 305 26.40 0.66 -28.27
CA THR A 305 25.24 0.48 -27.39
C THR A 305 23.93 0.66 -28.15
N PHE A 306 23.88 1.68 -29.02
CA PHE A 306 22.71 2.05 -29.78
C PHE A 306 23.10 2.58 -31.16
N LEU A 307 22.24 2.33 -32.15
CA LEU A 307 22.43 2.79 -33.52
C LEU A 307 21.10 3.29 -34.06
N THR A 308 21.14 4.41 -34.78
CA THR A 308 19.99 4.98 -35.48
C THR A 308 20.42 5.52 -36.84
N VAL A 309 19.51 5.48 -37.82
CA VAL A 309 19.76 5.78 -39.23
C VAL A 309 18.92 6.97 -39.66
N GLY A 310 19.49 7.84 -40.49
CA GLY A 310 18.98 9.17 -40.77
C GLY A 310 19.50 10.18 -39.75
N ASP A 311 19.32 11.48 -40.02
CA ASP A 311 19.32 12.43 -38.92
C ASP A 311 18.08 12.09 -38.06
N PRO A 312 18.24 11.55 -36.84
CA PRO A 312 17.11 11.25 -35.97
C PRO A 312 16.28 12.52 -35.69
N TRP A 313 16.85 13.69 -36.02
CA TRP A 313 16.40 15.01 -35.72
C TRP A 313 15.99 15.80 -36.99
N ASP A 314 16.16 15.25 -38.21
CA ASP A 314 15.55 15.81 -39.44
C ASP A 314 14.01 15.70 -39.37
N ARG A 315 13.50 14.68 -38.67
CA ARG A 315 12.13 14.66 -38.17
C ARG A 315 12.13 15.32 -36.79
N LEU A 316 12.37 16.62 -36.78
CA LEU A 316 12.43 17.52 -35.62
C LEU A 316 11.83 16.86 -34.36
N ALA A 317 12.69 16.35 -33.48
CA ALA A 317 12.34 16.46 -32.06
C ALA A 317 12.12 17.96 -31.89
N PRO A 318 10.88 18.41 -31.62
CA PRO A 318 10.55 19.80 -31.79
C PRO A 318 11.54 20.60 -30.96
N VAL A 319 12.24 21.51 -31.62
CA VAL A 319 13.08 22.48 -30.95
C VAL A 319 12.15 23.24 -30.02
N TYR A 320 12.23 22.99 -28.72
CA TYR A 320 11.32 23.60 -27.77
C TYR A 320 11.89 24.94 -27.31
N ASP A 321 11.12 25.99 -27.53
CA ASP A 321 11.38 27.31 -27.00
C ASP A 321 10.81 27.34 -25.55
N ILE A 322 11.68 27.62 -24.57
CA ILE A 322 11.38 27.68 -23.12
C ILE A 322 11.37 29.15 -22.66
N PHE A 323 10.53 29.50 -21.69
CA PHE A 323 10.44 30.88 -21.17
C PHE A 323 11.63 31.34 -20.31
N GLU A 324 12.52 30.42 -19.96
CA GLU A 324 13.63 30.62 -19.03
C GLU A 324 14.85 29.87 -19.55
N SER A 325 16.04 30.45 -19.37
CA SER A 325 17.28 29.77 -19.75
C SER A 325 17.46 28.52 -18.89
N SER A 326 17.80 27.41 -19.53
CA SER A 326 18.05 26.14 -18.86
C SER A 326 19.45 25.64 -19.18
N ASP A 327 20.28 25.49 -18.14
CA ASP A 327 21.57 24.80 -18.22
C ASP A 327 21.41 23.28 -17.98
N ASP A 328 20.19 22.75 -18.12
CA ASP A 328 19.92 21.33 -17.88
C ASP A 328 20.80 20.45 -18.77
N PRO A 329 21.47 19.43 -18.20
CA PRO A 329 22.41 18.63 -18.94
C PRO A 329 21.74 17.72 -19.97
N ILE A 330 20.43 17.47 -19.90
CA ILE A 330 19.64 16.64 -20.83
C ILE A 330 18.83 17.51 -21.80
N PHE A 331 18.19 18.56 -21.28
CA PHE A 331 17.31 19.49 -21.99
C PHE A 331 17.83 20.94 -21.93
N PRO A 332 18.99 21.25 -22.55
CA PRO A 332 19.50 22.62 -22.54
C PRO A 332 18.53 23.57 -23.26
N ALA A 333 18.45 24.81 -22.79
CA ALA A 333 17.79 25.92 -23.46
C ALA A 333 18.53 27.21 -23.13
N ASP A 334 19.70 27.37 -23.74
CA ASP A 334 20.70 28.39 -23.45
C ASP A 334 20.69 29.54 -24.46
N GLN A 335 20.08 29.36 -25.63
CA GLN A 335 20.07 30.35 -26.70
C GLN A 335 18.81 31.21 -26.67
N ALA A 336 18.92 32.48 -26.28
CA ALA A 336 17.78 33.39 -26.35
C ALA A 336 17.33 33.63 -27.82
N VAL A 337 16.04 33.41 -28.09
CA VAL A 337 15.38 33.65 -29.38
C VAL A 337 14.25 34.66 -29.19
N PRO A 338 14.26 35.79 -29.92
CA PRO A 338 13.12 36.70 -29.92
C PRO A 338 11.97 36.12 -30.75
N VAL A 339 10.77 36.04 -30.17
CA VAL A 339 9.54 35.66 -30.89
C VAL A 339 8.76 36.93 -31.23
N THR A 340 8.51 37.17 -32.52
CA THR A 340 7.80 38.37 -32.99
C THR A 340 6.41 38.45 -32.36
N GLY A 341 6.15 39.52 -31.60
CA GLY A 341 4.85 39.76 -30.96
C GLY A 341 4.75 39.28 -29.52
N ASP A 342 5.75 38.58 -28.99
CA ASP A 342 5.86 38.30 -27.56
C ASP A 342 6.95 39.16 -26.92
N SER A 343 6.62 39.78 -25.79
CA SER A 343 7.56 40.56 -24.99
C SER A 343 8.51 39.68 -24.15
N LYS A 344 8.17 38.40 -23.98
CA LYS A 344 8.98 37.43 -23.24
C LYS A 344 10.17 36.97 -24.08
N ARG A 345 11.29 36.74 -23.41
CA ARG A 345 12.46 36.08 -24.01
C ARG A 345 12.21 34.59 -24.02
N TRP A 346 12.27 34.01 -25.21
CA TRP A 346 12.25 32.58 -25.38
C TRP A 346 13.69 32.07 -25.45
N PHE A 347 13.90 30.84 -25.04
CA PHE A 347 15.20 30.19 -25.04
C PHE A 347 15.09 28.89 -25.79
N ARG A 348 15.98 28.72 -26.75
CA ARG A 348 16.10 27.56 -27.61
C ARG A 348 17.31 26.75 -27.18
N ASN A 349 17.22 25.45 -27.41
CA ASN A 349 18.36 24.57 -27.21
C ASN A 349 19.45 24.84 -28.26
N SER A 350 20.68 25.13 -27.83
CA SER A 350 21.84 25.23 -28.73
C SER A 350 22.18 23.90 -29.42
N ASP A 351 21.78 22.77 -28.83
CA ASP A 351 21.94 21.43 -29.38
C ASP A 351 20.60 20.70 -29.38
N PRO A 352 19.89 20.56 -30.52
CA PRO A 352 18.54 19.98 -30.56
C PRO A 352 18.46 18.52 -30.06
N ARG A 353 19.60 17.88 -29.80
CA ARG A 353 19.69 16.51 -29.28
C ARG A 353 19.44 16.49 -27.78
N ALA A 354 18.44 15.72 -27.34
CA ALA A 354 18.35 15.33 -25.94
C ALA A 354 19.60 14.52 -25.57
N ARG A 355 20.26 14.86 -24.46
CA ARG A 355 21.47 14.11 -24.05
C ARG A 355 21.07 12.77 -23.42
N PRO A 356 21.78 11.66 -23.70
CA PRO A 356 21.50 10.37 -23.13
C PRO A 356 21.60 10.40 -21.60
N LEU A 357 20.66 9.74 -20.96
CA LEU A 357 20.66 9.48 -19.53
C LEU A 357 21.01 8.01 -19.32
N ALA A 358 22.03 7.74 -18.49
CA ALA A 358 22.29 6.39 -18.02
C ALA A 358 21.84 6.24 -16.58
N CYS A 359 21.23 5.11 -16.28
CA CYS A 359 20.80 4.74 -14.93
C CYS A 359 21.30 3.35 -14.55
N LEU A 360 21.87 3.23 -13.35
CA LEU A 360 22.07 1.96 -12.66
C LEU A 360 20.90 1.77 -11.71
N ASN A 361 20.11 0.72 -11.94
CA ASN A 361 19.08 0.32 -11.00
C ASN A 361 19.50 -0.99 -10.33
N GLN A 362 19.66 -0.94 -9.02
CA GLN A 362 20.01 -2.09 -8.19
C GLN A 362 18.84 -2.37 -7.27
N ILE A 363 18.37 -3.60 -7.28
CA ILE A 363 17.37 -4.11 -6.35
C ILE A 363 18.04 -5.22 -5.56
N GLU A 364 18.01 -5.11 -4.24
CA GLU A 364 18.50 -6.13 -3.33
C GLU A 364 17.32 -6.74 -2.60
N ILE A 365 17.27 -8.07 -2.49
CA ILE A 365 16.33 -8.76 -1.62
C ILE A 365 17.09 -9.27 -0.40
N CYS A 366 16.59 -8.92 0.78
CA CYS A 366 17.14 -9.30 2.06
C CYS A 366 16.27 -10.36 2.75
N THR A 367 16.92 -11.24 3.51
CA THR A 367 16.25 -12.16 4.43
C THR A 367 15.44 -11.40 5.49
N PRO A 368 14.43 -12.02 6.14
CA PRO A 368 13.61 -11.34 7.14
C PRO A 368 14.40 -10.72 8.30
N ASP A 369 15.54 -11.33 8.65
CA ASP A 369 16.48 -10.90 9.69
C ASP A 369 17.54 -9.89 9.20
N GLU A 370 17.48 -9.47 7.93
CA GLU A 370 18.40 -8.53 7.27
C GLU A 370 19.88 -8.96 7.24
N ARG A 371 20.18 -10.22 7.58
CA ARG A 371 21.58 -10.68 7.63
C ARG A 371 22.18 -10.94 6.26
N LEU A 372 21.37 -11.31 5.29
CA LEU A 372 21.78 -11.62 3.93
C LEU A 372 20.94 -10.80 2.96
N CYS A 373 21.58 -9.95 2.16
CA CYS A 373 20.97 -9.20 1.07
C CYS A 373 21.66 -9.60 -0.23
N LEU A 374 20.89 -10.01 -1.23
CA LEU A 374 21.41 -10.42 -2.53
C LEU A 374 20.82 -9.57 -3.66
N PRO A 375 21.60 -9.32 -4.73
CA PRO A 375 21.11 -8.61 -5.89
C PRO A 375 20.04 -9.42 -6.65
N PHE A 376 18.91 -8.78 -6.96
CA PHE A 376 17.74 -9.36 -7.62
C PHE A 376 18.04 -10.09 -8.94
N ARG A 377 18.99 -9.57 -9.73
CA ARG A 377 19.34 -10.13 -11.06
C ARG A 377 20.37 -11.26 -11.02
N LYS A 378 20.85 -11.67 -9.85
CA LYS A 378 21.74 -12.83 -9.68
C LYS A 378 21.32 -13.69 -8.49
N PRO A 379 20.16 -14.37 -8.53
CA PRO A 379 20.06 -15.60 -7.78
C PRO A 379 21.04 -16.57 -8.45
N ASP A 380 22.28 -16.64 -7.98
CA ASP A 380 23.18 -17.71 -8.40
C ASP A 380 22.45 -19.03 -8.13
N ASP A 381 22.51 -20.01 -9.04
CA ASP A 381 21.90 -21.33 -8.87
C ASP A 381 22.35 -22.01 -7.55
N ASP A 382 23.49 -21.58 -7.00
CA ASP A 382 24.05 -22.05 -5.74
C ASP A 382 23.38 -21.45 -4.48
N THR A 383 22.62 -20.35 -4.63
CA THR A 383 21.88 -19.78 -3.51
C THR A 383 20.57 -20.56 -3.34
N ASN A 384 20.59 -21.53 -2.43
CA ASN A 384 19.42 -22.31 -2.00
C ASN A 384 18.38 -21.43 -1.29
N TRP A 385 17.77 -20.48 -2.01
CA TRP A 385 16.58 -19.80 -1.52
C TRP A 385 15.45 -20.79 -1.45
N GLU A 386 14.84 -20.88 -0.29
CA GLU A 386 13.56 -21.55 -0.17
C GLU A 386 12.51 -20.67 -0.86
N TRP A 387 11.99 -21.14 -1.99
CA TRP A 387 10.93 -20.51 -2.77
C TRP A 387 9.59 -20.59 -2.02
N THR A 388 9.52 -19.86 -0.90
CA THR A 388 8.30 -19.67 -0.13
C THR A 388 7.30 -18.84 -0.95
N PRO A 389 5.99 -19.03 -0.74
CA PRO A 389 4.98 -18.23 -1.42
C PRO A 389 5.16 -16.71 -1.23
N GLU A 390 5.60 -16.29 -0.05
CA GLU A 390 5.89 -14.89 0.29
C GLU A 390 7.06 -14.34 -0.52
N PHE A 391 8.16 -15.11 -0.59
CA PHE A 391 9.33 -14.73 -1.39
C PHE A 391 8.98 -14.67 -2.87
N THR A 392 8.22 -15.66 -3.36
CA THR A 392 7.75 -15.72 -4.75
C THR A 392 6.90 -14.50 -5.10
N LEU A 393 5.96 -14.12 -4.22
CA LEU A 393 5.14 -12.92 -4.43
C LEU A 393 5.97 -11.63 -4.39
N LEU A 394 6.95 -11.53 -3.48
CA LEU A 394 7.88 -10.39 -3.45
C LEU A 394 8.71 -10.33 -4.74
N TYR A 395 9.36 -11.43 -5.11
CA TYR A 395 10.24 -11.52 -6.28
C TYR A 395 9.50 -11.13 -7.56
N THR A 396 8.31 -11.70 -7.76
CA THR A 396 7.47 -11.38 -8.93
C THR A 396 6.95 -9.93 -8.90
N SER A 397 6.70 -9.36 -7.72
CA SER A 397 6.33 -7.93 -7.61
C SER A 397 7.44 -6.98 -8.06
N LEU A 398 8.70 -7.37 -7.88
CA LEU A 398 9.87 -6.58 -8.26
C LEU A 398 10.31 -6.82 -9.71
N PHE A 399 9.79 -7.86 -10.35
CA PHE A 399 10.10 -8.21 -11.74
C PHE A 399 9.66 -7.10 -12.71
N GLN A 400 10.53 -6.76 -13.67
CA GLN A 400 10.31 -5.72 -14.69
C GLN A 400 9.90 -4.35 -14.13
N THR A 401 10.40 -4.01 -12.94
CA THR A 401 10.17 -2.69 -12.34
C THR A 401 11.38 -1.78 -12.48
N ASP A 402 12.30 -2.08 -13.40
CA ASP A 402 13.47 -1.26 -13.64
C ASP A 402 13.12 -0.03 -14.48
N ILE A 403 13.86 1.07 -14.31
CA ILE A 403 13.65 2.30 -15.11
C ILE A 403 13.71 2.02 -16.62
N PHE A 404 14.59 1.11 -17.02
CA PHE A 404 14.67 0.66 -18.41
C PHE A 404 13.33 0.10 -18.92
N ASP A 405 12.68 -0.77 -18.14
CA ASP A 405 11.41 -1.37 -18.52
C ASP A 405 10.30 -0.32 -18.55
N SER A 406 10.29 0.62 -17.59
CA SER A 406 9.35 1.75 -17.58
C SER A 406 9.46 2.60 -18.85
N ILE A 407 10.68 2.98 -19.24
CA ILE A 407 10.94 3.76 -20.46
C ILE A 407 10.58 2.94 -21.71
N LYS A 408 10.98 1.67 -21.76
CA LYS A 408 10.70 0.78 -22.90
C LYS A 408 9.19 0.63 -23.14
N MET A 409 8.41 0.45 -22.09
CA MET A 409 6.97 0.25 -22.20
C MET A 409 6.26 1.55 -22.59
N ARG A 410 6.53 2.67 -21.91
CA ARG A 410 5.85 3.96 -22.18
C ARG A 410 6.37 4.72 -23.40
N GLN A 411 7.52 4.31 -23.94
CA GLN A 411 8.20 4.95 -25.06
C GLN A 411 8.37 6.46 -24.81
N GLY A 412 8.01 7.32 -25.78
CA GLY A 412 8.08 8.77 -25.61
C GLY A 412 7.41 9.23 -24.32
N ARG A 413 6.21 8.72 -24.04
CA ARG A 413 5.38 9.13 -22.89
C ARG A 413 5.99 8.79 -21.54
N ALA A 414 7.16 8.13 -21.50
CA ALA A 414 7.87 7.83 -20.26
C ALA A 414 8.30 9.10 -19.52
N LEU A 415 8.68 10.15 -20.25
CA LEU A 415 9.25 11.37 -19.68
C LEU A 415 8.15 12.39 -19.38
N LYS A 416 8.14 12.89 -18.15
CA LYS A 416 7.26 13.99 -17.69
C LYS A 416 7.50 15.26 -18.49
N ALA A 417 8.73 15.52 -18.93
CA ALA A 417 9.04 16.67 -19.78
C ALA A 417 8.11 16.76 -21.02
N GLN A 418 7.58 15.63 -21.51
CA GLN A 418 6.64 15.63 -22.64
C GLN A 418 5.27 16.24 -22.31
N GLU A 419 4.84 16.25 -21.05
CA GLU A 419 3.58 16.90 -20.64
C GLU A 419 3.68 18.42 -20.71
N ALA A 420 4.89 18.94 -20.49
CA ALA A 420 5.18 20.38 -20.51
C ALA A 420 5.48 20.90 -21.91
N VAL A 421 5.41 20.03 -22.91
CA VAL A 421 5.79 20.27 -24.29
C VAL A 421 4.55 20.30 -25.17
N ALA A 422 4.35 21.39 -25.90
CA ALA A 422 3.28 21.54 -26.88
C ALA A 422 3.83 22.16 -28.18
N GLY A 423 3.78 21.41 -29.28
CA GLY A 423 4.37 21.85 -30.55
C GLY A 423 5.88 22.06 -30.42
N TYR A 424 6.34 23.30 -30.61
CA TYR A 424 7.74 23.74 -30.44
C TYR A 424 7.96 24.56 -29.18
N PHE A 425 7.06 24.48 -28.20
CA PHE A 425 7.14 25.32 -27.00
C PHE A 425 7.09 24.45 -25.76
N SER A 426 7.85 24.83 -24.73
CA SER A 426 7.77 24.19 -23.43
C SER A 426 7.69 25.22 -22.31
N THR A 427 6.91 24.89 -21.28
CA THR A 427 6.92 25.68 -20.04
C THR A 427 8.23 25.48 -19.28
N SER A 428 8.58 26.38 -18.36
CA SER A 428 9.76 26.18 -17.51
C SER A 428 9.63 24.84 -16.78
N LEU A 429 10.63 23.97 -16.95
CA LEU A 429 10.64 22.63 -16.36
C LEU A 429 11.07 22.64 -14.87
N GLY A 430 11.35 23.83 -14.32
CA GLY A 430 11.81 24.03 -12.94
C GLY A 430 13.32 23.86 -12.79
N HIS A 431 13.80 23.84 -11.54
CA HIS A 431 15.21 23.59 -11.22
C HIS A 431 15.53 22.09 -11.41
N GLU A 432 16.67 21.80 -12.05
CA GLU A 432 17.19 20.45 -12.28
C GLU A 432 16.16 19.46 -12.87
N PRO A 433 15.53 19.79 -14.01
CA PRO A 433 14.40 19.03 -14.53
C PRO A 433 14.75 17.56 -14.84
N TRP A 434 15.99 17.27 -15.23
CA TRP A 434 16.46 15.89 -15.37
C TRP A 434 16.40 15.07 -14.08
N ALA A 435 16.70 15.67 -12.92
CA ALA A 435 16.69 14.97 -11.63
C ALA A 435 15.25 14.71 -11.18
N ASN A 436 14.35 15.67 -11.41
CA ASN A 436 12.91 15.51 -11.20
C ASN A 436 12.32 14.40 -12.09
N GLU A 437 12.83 14.25 -13.32
CA GLU A 437 12.46 13.15 -14.21
C GLU A 437 12.89 11.80 -13.65
N VAL A 438 14.12 11.70 -13.14
CA VAL A 438 14.60 10.48 -12.47
C VAL A 438 13.78 10.17 -11.22
N GLU A 439 13.47 11.17 -10.38
CA GLU A 439 12.60 10.99 -9.21
C GLU A 439 11.24 10.43 -9.61
N ASN A 440 10.66 10.96 -10.69
CA ASN A 440 9.39 10.48 -11.22
C ASN A 440 9.48 9.02 -11.68
N LEU A 441 10.55 8.64 -12.40
CA LEU A 441 10.79 7.25 -12.82
C LEU A 441 10.97 6.30 -11.63
N VAL A 442 11.63 6.75 -10.55
CA VAL A 442 11.75 5.98 -9.30
C VAL A 442 10.39 5.79 -8.62
N ALA A 443 9.58 6.85 -8.56
CA ALA A 443 8.23 6.79 -8.03
C ALA A 443 7.33 5.83 -8.82
N ILE A 444 7.40 5.88 -10.16
CA ILE A 444 6.69 4.96 -11.07
C ILE A 444 7.10 3.52 -10.80
N ALA A 445 8.40 3.27 -10.67
CA ALA A 445 8.90 1.92 -10.42
C ALA A 445 8.40 1.35 -9.07
N HIS A 446 8.34 2.17 -8.02
CA HIS A 446 7.74 1.77 -6.74
C HIS A 446 6.24 1.51 -6.85
N ALA A 447 5.49 2.38 -7.53
CA ALA A 447 4.08 2.16 -7.82
C ALA A 447 3.86 0.86 -8.62
N ARG A 448 4.74 0.59 -9.60
CA ARG A 448 4.70 -0.62 -10.41
C ARG A 448 4.93 -1.87 -9.57
N SER A 449 5.81 -1.83 -8.57
CA SER A 449 5.96 -2.94 -7.63
C SER A 449 4.67 -3.26 -6.86
N GLN A 450 3.92 -2.23 -6.43
CA GLN A 450 2.63 -2.42 -5.76
C GLN A 450 1.57 -2.99 -6.70
N ILE A 451 1.51 -2.50 -7.95
CA ILE A 451 0.62 -3.01 -9.00
C ILE A 451 0.93 -4.46 -9.34
N ASN A 452 2.21 -4.82 -9.52
CA ASN A 452 2.62 -6.18 -9.83
C ASN A 452 2.24 -7.15 -8.69
N ALA A 453 2.47 -6.76 -7.43
CA ALA A 453 2.08 -7.57 -6.27
C ALA A 453 0.55 -7.83 -6.26
N TRP A 454 -0.24 -6.80 -6.51
CA TRP A 454 -1.70 -6.93 -6.61
C TRP A 454 -2.12 -7.78 -7.81
N SER A 455 -1.55 -7.55 -8.99
CA SER A 455 -1.84 -8.28 -10.24
C SER A 455 -1.59 -9.79 -10.10
N VAL A 456 -0.45 -10.18 -9.52
CA VAL A 456 -0.12 -11.59 -9.25
C VAL A 456 -1.11 -12.19 -8.25
N ALA A 457 -1.41 -11.48 -7.16
CA ALA A 457 -2.32 -11.98 -6.13
C ALA A 457 -3.79 -12.02 -6.55
N SER A 458 -4.24 -11.12 -7.43
CA SER A 458 -5.58 -11.13 -8.00
C SER A 458 -5.73 -12.13 -9.13
N GLY A 459 -4.63 -12.49 -9.80
CA GLY A 459 -4.67 -13.18 -11.07
C GLY A 459 -5.21 -12.29 -12.19
N GLU A 460 -4.88 -10.99 -12.18
CA GLU A 460 -5.36 -10.04 -13.22
C GLU A 460 -5.02 -10.56 -14.63
N ASP A 461 -3.84 -11.17 -14.77
CA ASP A 461 -3.35 -11.71 -16.04
C ASP A 461 -4.07 -12.99 -16.48
N SER A 462 -4.79 -13.65 -15.57
CA SER A 462 -5.55 -14.87 -15.87
C SER A 462 -6.75 -14.58 -16.77
N ILE A 463 -7.23 -13.34 -16.86
CA ILE A 463 -8.31 -12.96 -17.79
C ILE A 463 -7.90 -13.22 -19.24
N HIS A 464 -6.59 -13.31 -19.51
CA HIS A 464 -6.03 -13.65 -20.81
C HIS A 464 -5.67 -15.13 -20.94
N GLU A 465 -6.23 -16.01 -20.09
CA GLU A 465 -6.21 -17.47 -20.18
C GLU A 465 -6.65 -17.94 -21.57
N THR A 466 -5.66 -17.96 -22.45
CA THR A 466 -5.63 -18.60 -23.75
C THR A 466 -4.64 -19.74 -23.62
N GLU A 467 -4.62 -20.68 -24.58
CA GLU A 467 -3.73 -21.86 -24.56
C GLU A 467 -2.23 -21.55 -24.37
N ARG A 468 -1.80 -20.28 -24.40
CA ARG A 468 -0.40 -19.84 -24.30
C ARG A 468 -0.01 -19.11 -23.02
N TYR A 469 -0.95 -18.77 -22.14
CA TYR A 469 -0.60 -18.28 -20.81
C TYR A 469 -0.50 -19.47 -19.87
N LYS A 470 0.69 -19.68 -19.32
CA LYS A 470 0.94 -20.76 -18.37
C LYS A 470 1.14 -20.14 -16.99
N LEU A 471 0.33 -20.62 -16.05
CA LEU A 471 0.55 -20.37 -14.64
C LEU A 471 1.88 -21.01 -14.24
N VAL A 472 2.82 -20.22 -13.75
CA VAL A 472 4.12 -20.73 -13.35
C VAL A 472 3.94 -21.64 -12.14
N ASN A 473 4.41 -22.89 -12.26
CA ASN A 473 4.31 -23.89 -11.20
C ASN A 473 4.87 -23.36 -9.88
N GLY A 474 4.16 -23.59 -8.77
CA GLY A 474 4.54 -23.11 -7.44
C GLY A 474 4.01 -21.72 -7.08
N THR A 475 3.55 -20.91 -8.05
CA THR A 475 3.04 -19.55 -7.75
C THR A 475 1.58 -19.52 -7.30
N GLN A 476 0.85 -20.62 -7.42
CA GLN A 476 -0.55 -20.77 -6.95
C GLN A 476 -0.71 -20.57 -5.44
N ASN A 477 0.35 -20.87 -4.67
CA ASN A 477 0.32 -20.73 -3.21
C ASN A 477 0.36 -19.27 -2.75
N THR A 478 0.47 -18.30 -3.67
CA THR A 478 0.44 -16.86 -3.36
C THR A 478 -0.99 -16.35 -3.08
N CYS A 479 -2.02 -17.16 -3.35
CA CYS A 479 -3.43 -16.80 -3.18
C CYS A 479 -3.74 -16.55 -1.71
N GLY A 480 -4.38 -15.43 -1.39
CA GLY A 480 -4.72 -15.12 0.00
C GLY A 480 -3.55 -14.59 0.83
N LEU A 481 -2.40 -14.28 0.23
CA LEU A 481 -1.29 -13.62 0.93
C LEU A 481 -1.32 -12.11 0.79
N PHE A 482 -2.02 -11.55 -0.19
CA PHE A 482 -1.99 -10.10 -0.43
C PHE A 482 -3.11 -9.39 0.32
N LYS A 483 -2.77 -8.29 1.01
CA LYS A 483 -3.74 -7.39 1.65
C LYS A 483 -3.66 -5.99 1.05
N TYR A 484 -4.82 -5.37 0.89
CA TYR A 484 -4.99 -4.06 0.28
C TYR A 484 -6.18 -3.34 0.90
N ARG A 485 -6.51 -2.10 0.51
CA ARG A 485 -7.59 -1.31 1.11
C ARG A 485 -8.63 -0.95 0.04
N PRO A 486 -9.49 -1.91 -0.37
CA PRO A 486 -10.55 -1.61 -1.33
C PRO A 486 -11.56 -0.61 -0.76
N GLN A 487 -12.14 0.19 -1.65
CA GLN A 487 -13.32 1.00 -1.30
C GLN A 487 -14.55 0.09 -1.20
N GLY A 488 -15.46 0.37 -0.26
CA GLY A 488 -16.68 -0.41 -0.08
C GLY A 488 -16.58 -1.56 0.94
N TYR A 489 -15.46 -1.69 1.63
CA TYR A 489 -15.23 -2.73 2.64
C TYR A 489 -14.82 -2.15 3.99
N ALA A 490 -15.27 -2.85 5.02
CA ALA A 490 -14.94 -2.56 6.40
C ALA A 490 -14.18 -3.73 7.03
N THR A 491 -13.25 -3.39 7.91
CA THR A 491 -12.62 -4.35 8.80
C THR A 491 -13.22 -4.22 10.18
N LEU A 492 -13.58 -5.35 10.77
CA LEU A 492 -14.00 -5.47 12.15
C LEU A 492 -12.89 -6.11 12.97
N LYS A 493 -12.49 -5.50 14.08
CA LYS A 493 -11.52 -6.13 14.99
C LYS A 493 -12.14 -7.36 15.64
N GLY A 494 -11.53 -8.52 15.41
CA GLY A 494 -12.06 -9.82 15.80
C GLY A 494 -12.20 -10.01 17.31
N VAL A 495 -11.15 -9.67 18.08
CA VAL A 495 -11.16 -9.85 19.54
C VAL A 495 -12.22 -8.99 20.24
N PRO A 496 -12.31 -7.66 19.99
CA PRO A 496 -13.39 -6.84 20.53
C PRO A 496 -14.78 -7.35 20.14
N LEU A 497 -14.97 -7.78 18.89
CA LEU A 497 -16.24 -8.30 18.43
C LEU A 497 -16.64 -9.58 19.16
N LEU A 498 -15.72 -10.55 19.28
CA LEU A 498 -15.96 -11.80 20.02
C LEU A 498 -16.26 -11.53 21.49
N LEU A 499 -15.57 -10.55 22.10
CA LEU A 499 -15.84 -10.13 23.47
C LEU A 499 -17.23 -9.53 23.62
N VAL A 500 -17.68 -8.68 22.69
CA VAL A 500 -19.04 -8.14 22.68
C VAL A 500 -20.07 -9.27 22.54
N LEU A 501 -19.88 -10.18 21.59
CA LEU A 501 -20.78 -11.33 21.40
C LEU A 501 -20.83 -12.22 22.65
N PHE A 502 -19.68 -12.52 23.25
CA PHE A 502 -19.61 -13.30 24.48
C PHE A 502 -20.34 -12.61 25.65
N LEU A 503 -20.07 -11.31 25.87
CA LEU A 503 -20.76 -10.53 26.91
C LEU A 503 -22.28 -10.51 26.68
N THR A 504 -22.74 -10.42 25.43
CA THR A 504 -24.18 -10.44 25.14
C THR A 504 -24.83 -11.78 25.50
N VAL A 505 -24.18 -12.90 25.18
CA VAL A 505 -24.68 -14.23 25.57
C VAL A 505 -24.73 -14.37 27.09
N VAL A 506 -23.68 -13.94 27.80
CA VAL A 506 -23.63 -13.96 29.27
C VAL A 506 -24.77 -13.13 29.86
N LEU A 507 -24.97 -11.90 29.38
CA LEU A 507 -26.05 -11.03 29.86
C LEU A 507 -27.45 -11.60 29.59
N TRP A 508 -27.64 -12.24 28.44
CA TRP A 508 -28.90 -12.91 28.10
C TRP A 508 -29.17 -14.13 29.00
N VAL A 509 -28.17 -14.96 29.27
CA VAL A 509 -28.30 -16.11 30.20
C VAL A 509 -28.62 -15.63 31.61
N LEU A 510 -27.92 -14.61 32.11
CA LEU A 510 -28.20 -14.01 33.42
C LEU A 510 -29.61 -13.40 33.50
N SER A 511 -30.12 -12.92 32.37
CA SER A 511 -31.50 -12.41 32.27
C SER A 511 -32.53 -13.52 32.40
N LEU A 512 -32.38 -14.62 31.65
CA LEU A 512 -33.34 -15.73 31.66
C LEU A 512 -33.48 -16.35 33.05
N GLU A 513 -32.39 -16.45 33.79
CA GLU A 513 -32.41 -17.04 35.13
C GLU A 513 -33.30 -16.24 36.09
N SER A 514 -33.38 -14.92 35.92
CA SER A 514 -34.20 -14.07 36.79
C SER A 514 -35.71 -14.31 36.68
N GLU A 515 -36.17 -14.89 35.56
CA GLU A 515 -37.59 -15.20 35.34
C GLU A 515 -37.90 -16.68 35.56
N VAL A 516 -36.97 -17.59 35.22
CA VAL A 516 -37.29 -19.03 35.13
C VAL A 516 -36.84 -19.84 36.34
N PHE A 517 -35.77 -19.45 37.04
CA PHE A 517 -35.23 -20.25 38.13
C PHE A 517 -35.41 -19.53 39.47
N GLY A 518 -36.33 -20.08 40.27
CA GLY A 518 -36.49 -19.69 41.67
C GLY A 518 -35.16 -19.81 42.47
N PRO A 519 -35.11 -19.30 43.71
CA PRO A 519 -33.88 -19.06 44.49
C PRO A 519 -32.95 -20.27 44.75
N GLY A 520 -33.29 -21.47 44.29
CA GLY A 520 -32.50 -22.71 44.40
C GLY A 520 -31.89 -23.24 43.09
N GLY A 521 -31.90 -22.48 41.99
CA GLY A 521 -31.44 -22.94 40.67
C GLY A 521 -29.97 -23.40 40.59
N ALA A 522 -29.72 -24.41 39.74
CA ALA A 522 -28.42 -25.05 39.52
C ALA A 522 -27.30 -24.08 39.07
N PHE A 523 -27.67 -22.93 38.48
CA PHE A 523 -26.72 -21.95 37.99
C PHE A 523 -25.98 -21.20 39.10
N ARG A 524 -26.64 -20.95 40.26
CA ARG A 524 -25.96 -20.44 41.46
C ARG A 524 -24.82 -21.35 41.89
N LYS A 525 -24.98 -22.68 41.76
CA LYS A 525 -23.92 -23.65 42.05
C LYS A 525 -22.79 -23.58 41.01
N PHE A 526 -23.14 -23.40 39.73
CA PHE A 526 -22.15 -23.21 38.67
C PHE A 526 -21.31 -21.93 38.88
N PHE A 527 -21.94 -20.79 39.16
CA PHE A 527 -21.22 -19.53 39.40
C PHE A 527 -20.36 -19.57 40.67
N ILE A 528 -20.84 -20.19 41.75
CA ILE A 528 -20.01 -20.41 42.94
C ILE A 528 -18.80 -21.28 42.59
N SER A 529 -18.97 -22.32 41.76
CA SER A 529 -17.88 -23.19 41.31
C SER A 529 -16.87 -22.44 40.42
N VAL A 530 -17.33 -21.67 39.43
CA VAL A 530 -16.47 -20.85 38.56
C VAL A 530 -15.76 -19.75 39.35
N TRP A 531 -16.44 -19.07 40.26
CA TRP A 531 -15.82 -18.07 41.14
C TRP A 531 -14.77 -18.69 42.06
N GLN A 532 -15.05 -19.87 42.63
CA GLN A 532 -14.06 -20.64 43.40
C GLN A 532 -12.88 -21.10 42.55
N PHE A 533 -13.09 -21.40 41.27
CA PHE A 533 -12.03 -21.76 40.33
C PHE A 533 -11.13 -20.57 39.96
N ILE A 534 -11.72 -19.42 39.62
CA ILE A 534 -10.98 -18.20 39.27
C ILE A 534 -10.20 -17.67 40.49
N THR A 535 -10.80 -17.69 41.68
CA THR A 535 -10.11 -17.23 42.90
C THR A 535 -8.98 -18.18 43.31
N ARG A 536 -9.13 -19.51 43.16
CA ARG A 536 -8.02 -20.47 43.37
C ARG A 536 -6.87 -20.31 42.38
N SER A 537 -7.16 -19.88 41.15
CA SER A 537 -6.14 -19.66 40.11
C SER A 537 -5.18 -18.51 40.46
N HIS A 538 -5.57 -17.56 41.31
CA HIS A 538 -4.71 -16.44 41.70
C HIS A 538 -3.73 -16.77 42.84
N ASP A 539 -4.03 -17.77 43.69
CA ASP A 539 -3.16 -18.12 44.82
C ASP A 539 -2.00 -19.06 44.44
N SER A 540 -1.97 -19.60 43.22
CA SER A 540 -0.96 -20.58 42.78
C SER A 540 0.25 -19.98 42.04
N ALA A 541 0.38 -18.66 41.95
CA ALA A 541 1.46 -17.99 41.22
C ALA A 541 2.58 -17.42 42.12
N THR A 542 2.86 -18.04 43.28
CA THR A 542 4.05 -17.70 44.08
C THR A 542 5.18 -18.67 43.73
N ILE A 543 5.97 -18.30 42.73
CA ILE A 543 7.20 -19.02 42.34
C ILE A 543 8.27 -18.73 43.39
N SER A 544 8.73 -19.78 44.09
CA SER A 544 10.00 -19.78 44.84
C SER A 544 11.11 -20.39 43.97
N PRO A 545 12.35 -19.89 44.02
CA PRO A 545 13.47 -20.42 43.25
C PRO A 545 14.25 -21.48 44.04
N SER A 546 14.48 -22.66 43.46
CA SER A 546 15.45 -23.66 43.92
C SER A 546 15.92 -24.49 42.71
N SER A 547 17.11 -24.24 42.18
CA SER A 547 18.39 -24.92 42.52
C SER A 547 18.41 -26.44 42.23
N SER A 548 19.22 -26.79 41.22
CA SER A 548 20.06 -28.01 41.10
C SER A 548 19.45 -29.39 41.33
N ALA A 549 19.52 -30.27 40.31
CA ALA A 549 20.51 -31.36 40.23
C ALA A 549 20.04 -32.51 39.33
N THR A 550 20.95 -32.88 38.44
CA THR A 550 21.22 -34.16 37.76
C THR A 550 20.52 -35.40 38.32
N GLN A 551 19.82 -36.16 37.48
CA GLN A 551 19.91 -37.63 37.48
C GLN A 551 19.39 -38.29 36.18
N GLU A 552 20.38 -38.81 35.46
CA GLU A 552 20.41 -40.02 34.63
C GLU A 552 19.35 -41.09 34.96
N THR A 553 18.54 -41.51 33.97
CA THR A 553 18.11 -42.92 33.88
C THR A 553 17.78 -43.34 32.45
N ASP A 554 18.50 -44.40 32.09
CA ASP A 554 18.45 -45.33 30.97
C ASP A 554 17.06 -45.96 30.69
N THR A 555 16.70 -46.13 29.42
CA THR A 555 15.92 -47.30 28.93
C THR A 555 15.95 -47.45 27.40
N ARG A 556 17.01 -48.10 26.95
CA ARG A 556 17.07 -49.28 26.07
C ARG A 556 15.81 -49.81 25.31
N ASN A 557 16.02 -49.98 23.99
CA ASN A 557 15.51 -51.00 23.02
C ASN A 557 14.12 -50.89 22.35
N ARG A 558 14.14 -50.69 21.02
CA ARG A 558 13.70 -51.71 20.03
C ARG A 558 14.28 -51.41 18.63
N ALA A 559 14.88 -52.43 18.03
CA ALA A 559 15.53 -52.43 16.72
C ALA A 559 14.56 -52.83 15.60
N GLU A 560 14.82 -52.34 14.37
CA GLU A 560 14.71 -53.13 13.13
C GLU A 560 15.38 -52.42 11.92
N ASN A 561 16.52 -52.99 11.51
CA ASN A 561 16.97 -53.31 10.14
C ASN A 561 17.18 -52.25 9.02
N SER A 562 18.49 -51.96 8.81
CA SER A 562 19.30 -52.14 7.55
C SER A 562 19.03 -51.32 6.26
N PRO A 563 20.01 -51.19 5.33
CA PRO A 563 21.47 -51.30 5.47
C PRO A 563 22.29 -50.22 4.71
N THR A 564 23.56 -50.07 5.12
CA THR A 564 24.83 -49.86 4.35
C THR A 564 24.90 -48.84 3.21
N ASN A 565 26.01 -48.17 2.90
CA ASN A 565 27.35 -47.94 3.45
C ASN A 565 28.03 -47.20 2.27
N ASN A 566 28.74 -46.10 2.51
CA ASN A 566 29.97 -45.78 1.76
C ASN A 566 30.64 -44.54 2.38
N GLN A 567 31.78 -44.84 3.01
CA GLN A 567 32.79 -43.93 3.51
C GLN A 567 33.55 -43.25 2.35
N LEU A 568 33.88 -41.98 2.52
CA LEU A 568 35.13 -41.37 2.04
C LEU A 568 35.50 -40.15 2.91
N PRO A 569 36.78 -39.74 2.92
CA PRO A 569 37.50 -39.41 4.14
C PRO A 569 37.45 -37.96 4.58
N VAL A 570 37.63 -37.81 5.89
CA VAL A 570 37.89 -36.58 6.64
C VAL A 570 39.15 -35.88 6.10
N VAL A 571 38.97 -34.65 5.62
CA VAL A 571 40.04 -33.66 5.42
C VAL A 571 39.93 -32.62 6.53
N GLN A 572 40.97 -32.51 7.34
CA GLN A 572 41.12 -31.44 8.34
C GLN A 572 41.29 -30.08 7.63
N PRO A 573 40.62 -29.01 8.08
CA PRO A 573 41.01 -27.65 7.73
C PRO A 573 41.97 -27.10 8.79
N GLY A 574 43.16 -26.72 8.33
CA GLY A 574 44.18 -26.04 9.11
C GLY A 574 43.84 -24.59 9.44
N ASP A 575 44.47 -24.15 10.52
CA ASP A 575 44.48 -22.79 11.05
C ASP A 575 44.77 -21.72 10.01
N ARG A 576 43.97 -20.65 10.00
CA ARG A 576 44.39 -19.34 9.48
C ARG A 576 43.70 -18.17 10.18
N GLN A 577 44.49 -17.60 11.09
CA GLN A 577 44.78 -16.16 11.26
C GLN A 577 43.62 -15.16 11.20
N ARG A 578 43.32 -14.67 12.40
CA ARG A 578 42.59 -13.44 12.75
C ARG A 578 43.48 -12.21 12.48
N PRO A 579 42.94 -11.11 11.92
CA PRO A 579 43.41 -9.76 12.21
C PRO A 579 42.30 -8.89 12.85
N PRO A 580 42.65 -7.71 13.39
CA PRO A 580 42.21 -7.30 14.72
C PRO A 580 40.93 -6.48 14.77
N GLN A 581 40.26 -6.57 15.92
CA GLN A 581 39.19 -5.70 16.36
C GLN A 581 39.73 -4.29 16.64
N SER A 582 39.20 -3.29 15.96
CA SER A 582 39.28 -1.89 16.38
C SER A 582 38.05 -1.56 17.24
N THR A 583 38.31 -1.38 18.52
CA THR A 583 37.42 -0.76 19.50
C THR A 583 37.31 0.75 19.24
N THR A 584 36.10 1.24 18.99
CA THR A 584 35.74 2.64 19.27
C THR A 584 34.35 2.67 19.90
N SER A 585 34.37 2.90 21.22
CA SER A 585 33.29 3.34 22.08
C SER A 585 33.01 4.82 21.88
N SER A 586 31.75 5.19 21.69
CA SER A 586 31.13 6.52 21.93
C SER A 586 29.90 6.63 21.01
N GLU A 587 28.72 7.11 21.38
CA GLU A 587 28.17 7.65 22.61
C GLU A 587 26.66 7.77 22.31
N SER A 588 25.83 7.34 23.24
CA SER A 588 24.38 7.44 23.17
C SER A 588 23.96 8.91 23.25
N ARG A 589 23.34 9.45 22.19
CA ARG A 589 22.52 10.66 22.28
C ARG A 589 21.22 10.50 21.48
N THR A 590 20.15 10.33 22.24
CA THR A 590 18.77 10.60 21.85
C THR A 590 18.59 12.09 21.58
N PRO A 591 17.80 12.49 20.56
CA PRO A 591 17.17 13.80 20.58
C PRO A 591 15.65 13.65 20.72
N SER A 592 15.17 14.16 21.85
CA SER A 592 13.81 14.60 22.08
C SER A 592 13.44 15.72 21.10
N HIS A 593 12.39 15.53 20.30
CA HIS A 593 11.75 16.62 19.57
C HIS A 593 10.95 17.49 20.55
N THR A 594 11.28 18.78 20.60
CA THR A 594 10.46 19.83 21.20
C THR A 594 10.24 20.89 20.14
N ASP A 595 8.98 21.13 19.79
CA ASP A 595 8.53 22.27 19.01
C ASP A 595 8.87 23.59 19.71
N THR A 596 9.41 24.58 18.99
CA THR A 596 8.81 25.93 18.88
C THR A 596 9.69 26.91 18.07
N SER A 597 9.04 27.52 17.07
CA SER A 597 9.05 28.96 16.73
C SER A 597 10.26 29.64 16.07
N ASN A 598 9.91 30.35 14.98
CA ASN A 598 10.41 31.66 14.54
C ASN A 598 11.88 31.78 14.10
N VAL A 599 12.13 31.60 12.80
CA VAL A 599 13.29 32.18 12.13
C VAL A 599 12.84 33.21 11.10
N ARG A 600 13.34 34.42 11.33
CA ARG A 600 13.11 35.68 10.61
C ARG A 600 13.98 35.69 9.35
N VAL A 601 13.37 35.95 8.20
CA VAL A 601 14.02 36.15 6.90
C VAL A 601 14.76 37.49 6.90
N PRO A 602 16.06 37.56 6.54
CA PRO A 602 16.69 38.83 6.15
C PRO A 602 16.61 39.03 4.64
N SER A 603 16.12 40.21 4.24
CA SER A 603 16.09 40.72 2.86
C SER A 603 17.51 40.95 2.29
N PRO A 604 17.69 40.88 0.96
CA PRO A 604 18.98 41.05 0.31
C PRO A 604 19.33 42.53 0.06
N THR A 605 20.59 42.88 0.31
CA THR A 605 21.23 44.18 -0.03
C THR A 605 21.80 44.11 -1.45
N PRO A 606 21.72 45.18 -2.28
CA PRO A 606 22.21 45.19 -3.66
C PRO A 606 23.74 45.33 -3.76
N PRO A 607 24.35 44.96 -4.92
CA PRO A 607 25.80 44.94 -5.07
C PRO A 607 26.36 46.34 -5.39
N SER A 608 27.52 46.64 -4.80
CA SER A 608 28.35 47.81 -5.11
C SER A 608 29.40 47.46 -6.16
N ASP A 609 29.58 48.40 -7.09
CA ASP A 609 30.54 48.41 -8.17
C ASP A 609 32.03 48.38 -7.75
N ALA A 610 32.84 48.10 -8.79
CA ALA A 610 34.22 48.55 -9.04
C ALA A 610 35.38 47.70 -8.52
N ALA A 611 36.02 46.99 -9.46
CA ALA A 611 37.48 46.93 -9.56
C ALA A 611 37.93 46.56 -11.00
N THR A 612 38.45 47.57 -11.71
CA THR A 612 39.34 47.44 -12.87
C THR A 612 40.67 46.79 -12.43
N PRO A 613 41.34 46.00 -13.29
CA PRO A 613 42.65 46.49 -13.72
C PRO A 613 43.01 46.21 -15.18
N SER A 614 43.53 47.27 -15.79
CA SER A 614 44.73 47.38 -16.61
C SER A 614 45.07 46.35 -17.70
N ALA A 615 45.17 46.92 -18.90
CA ALA A 615 45.75 46.40 -20.12
C ALA A 615 47.22 45.96 -19.99
N ALA A 616 47.57 44.91 -20.72
CA ALA A 616 48.92 44.66 -21.23
C ALA A 616 48.85 44.00 -22.62
N SER A 617 49.41 44.73 -23.59
CA SER A 617 49.95 44.37 -24.91
C SER A 617 50.02 42.90 -25.38
N MET A 618 49.40 42.66 -26.55
CA MET A 618 49.92 42.08 -27.82
C MET A 618 51.35 41.45 -27.83
N PRO A 619 51.59 40.38 -28.63
CA PRO A 619 51.56 40.50 -30.10
C PRO A 619 50.89 39.37 -30.90
N SER A 620 50.49 39.82 -32.09
CA SER A 620 50.04 39.15 -33.31
C SER A 620 50.92 38.01 -33.80
N SER A 621 50.28 36.96 -34.32
CA SER A 621 50.81 36.17 -35.44
C SER A 621 49.69 35.87 -36.43
N ASN A 622 49.85 36.43 -37.62
CA ASN A 622 49.06 36.21 -38.82
C ASN A 622 49.12 34.73 -39.26
N THR A 623 47.98 34.16 -39.62
CA THR A 623 47.92 33.21 -40.73
C THR A 623 46.63 33.46 -41.51
N GLN A 624 46.83 34.07 -42.67
CA GLN A 624 45.82 34.37 -43.69
C GLN A 624 45.76 33.12 -44.57
N GLU A 625 44.63 32.42 -44.60
CA GLU A 625 44.36 31.41 -45.62
C GLU A 625 43.05 31.77 -46.32
N SER A 626 43.21 32.12 -47.59
CA SER A 626 42.21 32.51 -48.56
C SER A 626 41.41 31.29 -49.01
N VAL A 627 40.08 31.32 -48.88
CA VAL A 627 39.20 30.45 -49.66
C VAL A 627 38.16 31.32 -50.37
N GLU A 628 38.29 31.26 -51.69
CA GLU A 628 37.52 31.86 -52.76
C GLU A 628 36.12 31.22 -52.82
N ALA A 629 35.07 32.00 -52.54
CA ALA A 629 33.69 31.56 -52.70
C ALA A 629 33.11 32.17 -53.98
N ALA A 630 33.04 31.35 -55.03
CA ALA A 630 32.36 31.68 -56.27
C ALA A 630 30.85 31.77 -56.06
N GLN A 631 30.30 32.93 -56.40
CA GLN A 631 28.87 33.16 -56.54
C GLN A 631 28.33 32.43 -57.78
N LEU A 632 27.32 31.59 -57.61
CA LEU A 632 26.48 31.08 -58.69
C LEU A 632 25.03 31.46 -58.41
N THR A 633 24.64 32.57 -59.02
CA THR A 633 23.27 32.96 -59.34
C THR A 633 22.59 31.87 -60.16
N SER A 634 21.44 31.37 -59.68
CA SER A 634 20.46 30.67 -60.51
C SER A 634 19.08 31.26 -60.24
N THR A 635 18.60 31.98 -61.25
CA THR A 635 17.29 32.59 -61.39
C THR A 635 16.27 31.60 -61.97
N ALA A 636 15.01 31.79 -61.54
CA ALA A 636 13.73 31.45 -62.19
C ALA A 636 12.94 30.26 -61.59
N PRO A 637 11.60 30.23 -61.76
CA PRO A 637 10.65 31.33 -61.59
C PRO A 637 9.48 30.96 -60.66
N VAL A 638 8.92 31.99 -60.02
CA VAL A 638 7.64 31.96 -59.30
C VAL A 638 6.52 31.63 -60.29
N ARG A 639 5.77 30.56 -60.02
CA ARG A 639 4.54 30.22 -60.73
C ARG A 639 3.39 30.32 -59.74
N ASP A 640 2.66 31.42 -59.84
CA ASP A 640 1.36 31.62 -59.21
C ASP A 640 0.35 30.61 -59.78
N SER A 641 -0.26 29.84 -58.89
CA SER A 641 -1.52 29.17 -59.16
C SER A 641 -2.41 29.26 -57.93
N ASN A 642 -3.15 30.37 -57.87
CA ASN A 642 -4.39 30.48 -57.11
C ASN A 642 -5.38 29.44 -57.65
N ILE A 643 -5.61 28.39 -56.88
CA ILE A 643 -6.82 27.57 -56.98
C ILE A 643 -7.47 27.59 -55.59
N GLY A 644 -8.51 28.40 -55.48
CA GLY A 644 -9.39 28.40 -54.33
C GLY A 644 -10.19 27.11 -54.30
N VAL A 645 -9.90 26.27 -53.30
CA VAL A 645 -10.81 25.22 -52.84
C VAL A 645 -11.25 25.64 -51.44
N ARG A 646 -12.51 26.09 -51.38
CA ARG A 646 -13.27 26.32 -50.16
C ARG A 646 -13.75 24.97 -49.68
N GLU A 647 -13.03 24.37 -48.73
CA GLU A 647 -13.53 23.25 -47.94
C GLU A 647 -14.10 23.82 -46.64
N ASP A 648 -15.43 23.78 -46.54
CA ASP A 648 -16.17 24.00 -45.31
C ASP A 648 -15.88 22.80 -44.38
N ILE A 649 -14.98 22.98 -43.42
CA ILE A 649 -14.72 22.01 -42.34
C ILE A 649 -15.77 22.23 -41.24
N PRO A 650 -16.61 21.24 -40.90
CA PRO A 650 -17.48 21.33 -39.74
C PRO A 650 -16.64 21.31 -38.47
N ASN A 651 -16.84 22.33 -37.65
CA ASN A 651 -16.25 22.47 -36.33
C ASN A 651 -16.99 21.56 -35.33
N ASP A 652 -16.68 20.26 -35.33
CA ASP A 652 -17.06 19.31 -34.28
C ASP A 652 -15.93 19.24 -33.25
N THR A 653 -15.87 20.25 -32.37
CA THR A 653 -15.19 20.18 -31.09
C THR A 653 -16.15 19.59 -30.05
N ASP A 654 -16.41 18.29 -30.15
CA ASP A 654 -16.88 17.50 -29.01
C ASP A 654 -15.65 16.83 -28.39
N GLU A 655 -14.93 17.61 -27.58
CA GLU A 655 -14.05 17.05 -26.56
C GLU A 655 -14.93 16.25 -25.60
N ALA A 656 -14.99 14.93 -25.81
CA ALA A 656 -15.54 14.00 -24.85
C ALA A 656 -14.63 13.98 -23.61
N GLU A 657 -14.86 14.95 -22.73
CA GLU A 657 -14.48 14.90 -21.33
C GLU A 657 -15.06 13.59 -20.77
N VAL A 658 -14.19 12.59 -20.54
CA VAL A 658 -14.57 11.32 -19.91
C VAL A 658 -14.82 11.62 -18.44
N GLU A 659 -15.99 12.19 -18.17
CA GLU A 659 -16.55 12.39 -16.85
C GLU A 659 -16.93 11.02 -16.29
N TRP A 660 -16.12 10.51 -15.36
CA TRP A 660 -16.44 9.31 -14.60
C TRP A 660 -17.62 9.58 -13.66
N LYS A 661 -18.85 9.45 -14.17
CA LYS A 661 -20.06 9.48 -13.35
C LYS A 661 -20.23 8.14 -12.63
N PRO A 662 -20.30 8.11 -11.28
CA PRO A 662 -20.69 6.90 -10.58
C PRO A 662 -22.15 6.58 -10.91
N LEU A 663 -22.38 5.40 -11.49
CA LEU A 663 -23.71 4.81 -11.67
C LEU A 663 -24.31 4.50 -10.29
N VAL A 664 -25.02 5.49 -9.74
CA VAL A 664 -25.89 5.32 -8.57
C VAL A 664 -27.23 4.78 -9.06
N TYR A 665 -27.41 3.46 -8.99
CA TYR A 665 -28.76 2.87 -9.10
C TYR A 665 -29.43 2.89 -7.71
N TYR A 666 -30.44 3.75 -7.59
CA TYR A 666 -31.48 3.64 -6.56
C TYR A 666 -32.30 2.39 -6.82
N TYR A 667 -32.46 1.51 -5.82
CA TYR A 667 -33.72 0.80 -5.60
C TYR A 667 -33.78 0.28 -4.16
N LEU A 668 -34.72 0.84 -3.38
CA LEU A 668 -35.31 0.19 -2.21
C LEU A 668 -36.80 0.54 -2.15
N PHE A 669 -37.59 -0.49 -1.79
CA PHE A 669 -39.02 -0.54 -1.44
C PHE A 669 -40.09 -0.62 -2.54
N TRP A 670 -40.61 -1.84 -2.76
CA TRP A 670 -42.04 -2.12 -2.63
C TRP A 670 -42.30 -3.61 -2.27
N GLU A 671 -43.14 -3.84 -1.28
CA GLU A 671 -43.71 -5.12 -0.81
C GLU A 671 -44.54 -5.88 -1.88
N GLY A 672 -44.68 -7.21 -1.71
CA GLY A 672 -45.41 -8.15 -2.61
C GLY A 672 -46.95 -7.98 -2.66
N PRO A 673 -47.76 -8.95 -3.14
CA PRO A 673 -47.58 -10.41 -3.00
C PRO A 673 -47.98 -11.32 -4.20
N ARG A 674 -47.57 -12.60 -4.08
CA ARG A 674 -48.12 -13.89 -4.62
C ARG A 674 -49.08 -13.86 -5.82
N SER A 675 -48.79 -14.66 -6.86
CA SER A 675 -49.42 -15.99 -7.10
C SER A 675 -49.31 -16.54 -8.55
N LEU A 676 -49.22 -17.88 -8.65
CA LEU A 676 -49.68 -18.81 -9.70
C LEU A 676 -48.89 -19.08 -11.01
N LEU A 677 -48.54 -20.38 -11.15
CA LEU A 677 -48.68 -21.27 -12.34
C LEU A 677 -47.96 -20.82 -13.64
N ARG A 678 -47.06 -21.58 -14.28
CA ARG A 678 -47.26 -22.89 -14.91
C ARG A 678 -45.94 -23.42 -15.51
N LYS A 679 -45.81 -24.74 -15.60
CA LYS A 679 -44.80 -25.50 -16.37
C LYS A 679 -44.95 -25.29 -17.88
N ALA A 680 -43.83 -25.29 -18.62
CA ALA A 680 -43.65 -26.09 -19.84
C ALA A 680 -42.14 -26.16 -20.21
N PRO A 681 -41.63 -27.33 -20.65
CA PRO A 681 -40.27 -27.48 -21.16
C PRO A 681 -40.24 -27.38 -22.68
N MET A 682 -39.13 -26.91 -23.26
CA MET A 682 -38.84 -27.08 -24.69
C MET A 682 -37.41 -27.57 -24.87
N ASN A 683 -37.32 -28.76 -25.46
CA ASN A 683 -36.10 -29.38 -25.99
C ASN A 683 -35.95 -28.98 -27.48
N PRO A 684 -34.79 -29.27 -28.10
CA PRO A 684 -34.21 -28.48 -29.19
C PRO A 684 -34.60 -28.98 -30.58
N ALA A 685 -34.52 -28.10 -31.58
CA ALA A 685 -34.44 -28.47 -32.98
C ALA A 685 -33.54 -27.46 -33.70
N GLY A 686 -32.57 -28.00 -34.43
CA GLY A 686 -31.45 -27.27 -35.00
C GLY A 686 -31.74 -26.48 -36.27
N ARG A 687 -30.71 -25.78 -36.74
CA ARG A 687 -30.60 -25.34 -38.12
C ARG A 687 -29.13 -25.30 -38.53
N ARG A 688 -28.81 -26.10 -39.55
CA ARG A 688 -27.64 -26.00 -40.41
C ARG A 688 -27.80 -24.80 -41.33
N GLU A 689 -26.74 -24.01 -41.51
CA GLU A 689 -26.44 -23.18 -42.69
C GLU A 689 -24.97 -22.75 -42.52
N SER A 690 -24.03 -23.43 -43.19
CA SER A 690 -23.45 -23.09 -44.49
C SER A 690 -22.21 -22.18 -44.37
N ASN A 691 -21.04 -22.82 -44.46
CA ASN A 691 -19.74 -22.21 -44.73
C ASN A 691 -19.75 -21.41 -46.05
N PRO A 692 -19.04 -20.28 -46.10
CA PRO A 692 -18.19 -19.96 -47.23
C PRO A 692 -16.71 -19.89 -46.81
N GLY A 693 -15.86 -20.38 -47.72
CA GLY A 693 -14.42 -20.55 -47.55
C GLY A 693 -13.58 -19.26 -47.54
N PRO A 694 -12.25 -19.41 -47.52
CA PRO A 694 -11.32 -18.39 -47.07
C PRO A 694 -10.98 -17.39 -48.18
N THR A 695 -11.00 -16.11 -47.85
CA THR A 695 -10.42 -15.05 -48.69
C THR A 695 -9.06 -14.66 -48.14
N ASN A 696 -8.05 -14.86 -48.99
CA ASN A 696 -6.70 -14.34 -48.83
C ASN A 696 -6.72 -12.81 -48.76
N TYR A 697 -6.06 -12.24 -47.74
CA TYR A 697 -5.57 -10.86 -47.81
C TYR A 697 -4.11 -10.80 -47.37
N GLY A 698 -3.34 -10.12 -48.21
CA GLY A 698 -1.90 -10.02 -48.15
C GLY A 698 -1.39 -9.16 -47.01
N THR A 699 -0.22 -9.57 -46.54
CA THR A 699 0.63 -8.94 -45.55
C THR A 699 1.17 -7.61 -46.10
N ILE A 700 0.89 -6.50 -45.41
CA ILE A 700 1.66 -5.26 -45.52
C ILE A 700 2.46 -5.15 -44.22
N GLN A 701 3.78 -5.27 -44.35
CA GLN A 701 4.74 -5.03 -43.27
C GLN A 701 4.88 -3.52 -43.05
N ALA A 702 4.88 -3.11 -41.78
CA ALA A 702 5.34 -1.82 -41.30
C ALA A 702 6.48 -2.06 -40.31
#